data_AF-A0A7S0UGQ0-F1
#
_entry.id   AF-A0A7S0UGQ0-F1
#
_cell.length_a   1.000
_cell.length_b   1.000
_cell.length_c   1.000
_cell.angle_alpha   90.00
_cell.angle_beta   90.00
_cell.angle_gamma   90.00
#
_symmetry.space_group_name_H-M   'P 1'
#
loop_
_entity.id
_entity.type
_entity.pdbx_description
1 polymer ?
#
loop_
_entity_poly.entity_id
_entity_poly.type
_entity_poly.pdbx_seq_one_letter_code
_entity_poly.pdbx_strand_id
1 'polypeptide(L)'
;ASSQRANDLELWIVYEDAGPSLRSYIYSPIASDGFILHQHSKLWTKLRTFTGEDDREKEREDESSVEALFPFDRRSSPHKKKEHQTPNEKKNKGRKRGRLFLQKTLRDILEAAAELHKRGIVHRDIKPSNVMCQFDQVVSVEELFESEKYMPDISCKLGDFSSGWDRYTSENLYTKGPSPREQTEEYAPPESYVGPYWVPFDEDKPQSYDSWSIGVLALELLLGTPNVFTVDQRTDALLRHKLKRAMATEEEIEYAMYLAALSNFCIFVPSNETSKGDYIWPLRYGDPLYKTAMVKESCTLQDFHRALRARDPLGIGFDSSTDLLLHLIWKLLAFDPSERITAEEALQHPFFISPDGTLEALYDIPGYHNALISEVLDALIDFDVEDDIKTFQCPKCGRVFHDWRSCHQHANLRKHAKFCVYNHTVLPSCINTHAMLPDHPTSGYCDLQGRRKTIEDFHSIHLHHDHQFYGIFDGHTGNLASKFAASELYTELLSHLPELMHIEDKKVLDSRNAANNGRAWKEEVRVNVTKAFETVHERFLERITTMTSATAEVGSAPKMDQSGTTATALLVTEDVVIAAVLGDSRGVLASATGISSKSSSSQWKEFPEVSAIPFSIDHVASDPKEEELVLERGGFVSDSGGTARVNGTLAITRSIGDANLAPVLSREPHVWTFERSELRELCGELGSGNQTAIPCFAILASDGLWDVMSNQEAIDMVVGIILRHNEDRASQSGGSTREVALFPSYDEDYEDEESGGPFQESAERLAVEAYVRGSTDNIGVCVVAID
;
A
#
# COMPACT_ATOMS: atom_id res chain seq x y z
N ALA A 1 22.77 64.14 21.28
CA ALA A 1 21.52 63.81 22.00
C ALA A 1 21.31 62.31 21.87
N SER A 2 21.92 61.50 22.74
CA SER A 2 21.41 61.09 24.07
C SER A 2 20.29 60.05 23.96
N SER A 3 20.67 58.76 23.96
CA SER A 3 20.28 57.86 25.06
C SER A 3 21.12 56.60 25.01
N GLN A 4 21.78 56.30 26.12
CA GLN A 4 22.35 55.00 26.44
C GLN A 4 21.27 53.91 26.32
N ARG A 5 21.56 52.85 25.57
CA ARG A 5 21.19 51.49 25.99
C ARG A 5 22.46 50.64 25.96
N ALA A 6 22.62 49.90 27.04
CA ALA A 6 23.82 49.18 27.42
C ALA A 6 24.03 47.95 26.53
N ASN A 7 25.31 47.67 26.24
CA ASN A 7 25.90 46.35 25.99
C ASN A 7 24.94 45.17 25.79
N ASP A 8 24.32 45.05 24.62
CA ASP A 8 23.84 43.76 24.14
C ASP A 8 25.07 42.98 23.65
N LEU A 9 25.64 42.16 24.54
CA LEU A 9 26.61 41.14 24.17
C LEU A 9 25.81 40.01 23.50
N GLU A 10 25.80 39.97 22.17
CA GLU A 10 25.34 38.79 21.44
C GLU A 10 26.33 37.64 21.67
N LEU A 11 25.84 36.57 22.30
CA LEU A 11 26.60 35.35 22.49
C LEU A 11 26.44 34.47 21.25
N TRP A 12 27.46 34.45 20.39
CA TRP A 12 27.52 33.54 19.25
C TRP A 12 28.20 32.24 19.68
N ILE A 13 27.43 31.15 19.77
CA ILE A 13 27.99 29.80 19.96
C ILE A 13 28.41 29.29 18.58
N VAL A 14 29.71 29.31 18.31
CA VAL A 14 30.30 28.76 17.08
C VAL A 14 30.82 27.37 17.38
N TYR A 15 30.26 26.34 16.74
CA TYR A 15 30.74 24.98 16.86
C TYR A 15 31.91 24.78 15.87
N GLU A 16 33.15 24.79 16.36
CA GLU A 16 34.37 24.69 15.53
C GLU A 16 34.44 23.40 14.66
N ASP A 17 33.72 22.33 15.04
CA ASP A 17 33.78 21.00 14.40
C ASP A 17 32.39 20.42 14.04
N ALA A 18 31.40 21.26 13.71
CA ALA A 18 30.05 20.78 13.35
C ALA A 18 29.72 20.86 11.86
N GLY A 19 30.59 21.46 11.05
CA GLY A 19 30.32 21.72 9.63
C GLY A 19 29.29 22.85 9.41
N PRO A 20 28.96 23.17 8.14
CA PRO A 20 27.96 24.18 7.83
C PRO A 20 26.53 23.66 8.07
N SER A 21 25.57 24.59 8.11
CA SER A 21 24.16 24.24 8.33
C SER A 21 23.57 23.42 7.17
N LEU A 22 22.62 22.54 7.45
CA LEU A 22 21.86 21.76 6.47
C LEU A 22 21.23 22.67 5.41
N ARG A 23 20.80 23.87 5.79
CA ARG A 23 20.27 24.90 4.89
C ARG A 23 21.25 25.27 3.77
N SER A 24 22.55 25.34 4.06
CA SER A 24 23.58 25.66 3.06
C SER A 24 23.76 24.57 1.99
N TYR A 25 23.37 23.34 2.32
CA TYR A 25 23.34 22.22 1.39
C TYR A 25 22.07 22.19 0.54
N ILE A 26 20.96 22.77 1.02
CA ILE A 26 19.71 22.87 0.27
C ILE A 26 19.74 24.08 -0.69
N TYR A 27 20.29 25.20 -0.25
CA TYR A 27 20.26 26.47 -0.99
C TYR A 27 21.64 27.07 -1.24
N SER A 28 21.84 27.63 -2.43
CA SER A 28 23.02 28.41 -2.78
C SER A 28 22.67 29.91 -2.91
N PRO A 29 23.49 30.82 -2.37
CA PRO A 29 23.26 32.26 -2.48
C PRO A 29 23.54 32.74 -3.91
N ILE A 30 22.63 33.56 -4.44
CA ILE A 30 22.77 34.36 -5.65
C ILE A 30 22.87 35.82 -5.20
N ALA A 31 23.96 36.47 -5.57
CA ALA A 31 24.08 37.91 -5.38
C ALA A 31 23.13 38.63 -6.36
N SER A 32 22.19 39.40 -5.82
CA SER A 32 21.44 40.41 -6.56
C SER A 32 21.69 41.77 -5.92
N ASP A 33 21.59 42.86 -6.69
CA ASP A 33 21.90 44.22 -6.22
C ASP A 33 21.10 44.58 -4.95
N GLY A 34 21.75 44.47 -3.78
CA GLY A 34 21.20 44.81 -2.47
C GLY A 34 20.46 43.69 -1.71
N PHE A 35 20.23 42.51 -2.32
CA PHE A 35 19.55 41.37 -1.67
C PHE A 35 20.21 40.04 -2.05
N ILE A 36 20.34 39.12 -1.07
CA ILE A 36 20.79 37.74 -1.33
C ILE A 36 19.55 36.92 -1.67
N LEU A 37 19.42 36.50 -2.93
CA LEU A 37 18.42 35.52 -3.35
C LEU A 37 19.00 34.13 -3.18
N HIS A 38 18.18 33.13 -2.85
CA HIS A 38 18.63 31.74 -2.73
C HIS A 38 18.01 30.91 -3.84
N GLN A 39 18.83 30.14 -4.57
CA GLN A 39 18.36 29.09 -5.48
C GLN A 39 18.61 27.71 -4.88
N HIS A 40 17.93 26.70 -5.40
CA HIS A 40 18.27 25.30 -5.11
C HIS A 40 19.74 25.04 -5.41
N SER A 41 20.42 24.42 -4.45
CA SER A 41 21.81 24.05 -4.65
C SER A 41 21.91 22.96 -5.74
N LYS A 42 23.08 22.89 -6.38
CA LYS A 42 23.38 21.77 -7.30
C LYS A 42 23.31 20.42 -6.57
N LEU A 43 23.65 20.39 -5.28
CA LEU A 43 23.56 19.21 -4.42
C LEU A 43 22.10 18.77 -4.25
N TRP A 44 21.21 19.67 -3.86
CA TRP A 44 19.79 19.36 -3.70
C TRP A 44 19.16 18.87 -5.00
N THR A 45 19.47 19.53 -6.11
CA THR A 45 18.99 19.12 -7.43
C THR A 45 19.46 17.70 -7.73
N LYS A 46 20.77 17.42 -7.64
CA LYS A 46 21.31 16.07 -7.87
C LYS A 46 20.76 15.01 -6.92
N LEU A 47 20.60 15.30 -5.63
CA LEU A 47 19.97 14.40 -4.65
C LEU A 47 18.58 13.95 -5.09
N ARG A 48 17.85 14.85 -5.75
CA ARG A 48 16.49 14.62 -6.25
C ARG A 48 16.46 14.09 -7.70
N THR A 49 17.45 14.41 -8.54
CA THR A 49 17.46 14.21 -10.00
C THR A 49 18.45 13.16 -10.51
N PHE A 50 18.87 12.13 -9.76
CA PHE A 50 19.75 11.10 -10.35
C PHE A 50 19.02 10.17 -11.36
N THR A 51 18.48 10.76 -12.42
CA THR A 51 18.35 10.26 -13.79
C THR A 51 19.36 11.07 -14.63
N GLY A 52 20.29 10.40 -15.28
CA GLY A 52 21.30 11.10 -16.08
C GLY A 52 20.69 11.73 -17.34
N GLU A 53 20.75 13.06 -17.44
CA GLU A 53 20.66 13.79 -18.70
C GLU A 53 21.65 14.96 -18.66
N ASP A 54 22.73 14.84 -19.43
CA ASP A 54 23.46 15.99 -19.96
C ASP A 54 24.10 15.51 -21.27
N ASP A 55 23.35 15.61 -22.38
CA ASP A 55 23.87 15.58 -23.75
C ASP A 55 22.81 16.11 -24.72
N ARG A 56 22.39 17.36 -24.51
CA ARG A 56 21.82 18.19 -25.58
C ARG A 56 22.21 19.64 -25.37
N GLU A 57 23.41 20.02 -25.79
CA GLU A 57 23.59 21.31 -26.46
C GLU A 57 24.91 21.37 -27.26
N LYS A 58 24.74 21.58 -28.58
CA LYS A 58 25.68 22.13 -29.57
C LYS A 58 26.60 21.16 -30.32
N GLU A 59 25.99 20.38 -31.21
CA GLU A 59 26.46 20.31 -32.60
C GLU A 59 25.47 21.09 -33.48
N ARG A 60 25.85 22.32 -33.84
CA ARG A 60 25.46 22.92 -35.12
C ARG A 60 26.74 23.21 -35.87
N GLU A 61 26.76 22.67 -37.08
CA GLU A 61 27.71 22.84 -38.16
C GLU A 61 28.19 24.29 -38.28
N ASP A 62 29.51 24.47 -38.36
CA ASP A 62 30.08 25.34 -39.38
C ASP A 62 31.49 24.86 -39.74
N GLU A 63 31.68 24.67 -41.04
CA GLU A 63 32.91 24.28 -41.71
C GLU A 63 34.01 25.32 -41.47
N SER A 64 35.25 24.87 -41.22
CA SER A 64 36.42 25.21 -42.06
C SER A 64 37.76 24.87 -41.39
N SER A 65 38.44 23.91 -42.03
CA SER A 65 39.82 24.02 -42.50
C SER A 65 41.02 23.76 -41.56
N VAL A 66 41.91 22.92 -42.12
CA VAL A 66 43.38 22.86 -42.03
C VAL A 66 44.04 21.87 -41.03
N GLU A 67 44.52 20.77 -41.62
CA GLU A 67 45.86 20.10 -41.49
C GLU A 67 46.56 20.10 -40.11
N ALA A 68 47.20 19.02 -39.60
CA ALA A 68 48.22 18.21 -40.28
C ALA A 68 48.73 17.04 -39.38
N LEU A 69 49.07 15.89 -40.02
CA LEU A 69 50.24 15.00 -39.76
C LEU A 69 50.33 14.21 -38.41
N PHE A 70 50.65 12.90 -38.28
CA PHE A 70 51.20 11.78 -39.07
C PHE A 70 50.84 10.43 -38.36
N PRO A 71 51.03 9.24 -39.01
CA PRO A 71 50.60 7.91 -38.54
C PRO A 71 51.74 7.12 -37.86
N PHE A 72 51.44 6.12 -37.02
CA PHE A 72 52.27 4.90 -36.87
C PHE A 72 51.53 3.76 -36.14
N ASP A 73 52.11 2.56 -36.26
CA ASP A 73 51.50 1.25 -36.51
C ASP A 73 51.59 0.28 -35.30
N ARG A 74 50.62 -0.66 -35.24
CA ARG A 74 50.52 -1.99 -34.58
C ARG A 74 51.42 -2.36 -33.37
N ARG A 75 50.81 -2.99 -32.33
CA ARG A 75 50.77 -4.48 -32.08
C ARG A 75 50.19 -4.86 -30.69
N SER A 76 49.39 -5.94 -30.71
CA SER A 76 49.15 -7.02 -29.70
C SER A 76 48.41 -6.80 -28.37
N SER A 77 47.11 -7.22 -28.34
CA SER A 77 46.37 -8.18 -27.46
C SER A 77 46.53 -8.19 -25.91
N PRO A 78 45.57 -8.73 -25.09
CA PRO A 78 44.22 -9.24 -25.35
C PRO A 78 43.09 -8.58 -24.53
N HIS A 79 41.87 -8.82 -24.99
CA HIS A 79 40.58 -8.45 -24.43
C HIS A 79 40.42 -8.69 -22.91
N LYS A 80 40.08 -7.61 -22.18
CA LYS A 80 39.20 -7.69 -21.00
C LYS A 80 37.79 -7.30 -21.46
N LYS A 81 36.85 -8.24 -21.38
CA LYS A 81 35.42 -7.96 -21.53
C LYS A 81 35.03 -6.93 -20.47
N LYS A 82 34.69 -5.71 -20.89
CA LYS A 82 33.92 -4.78 -20.06
C LYS A 82 32.46 -5.19 -20.22
N GLU A 83 31.84 -5.65 -19.14
CA GLU A 83 30.38 -5.80 -19.07
C GLU A 83 29.73 -4.45 -19.38
N HIS A 84 28.89 -4.42 -20.41
CA HIS A 84 27.98 -3.32 -20.67
C HIS A 84 26.82 -3.45 -19.68
N GLN A 85 26.85 -2.66 -18.61
CA GLN A 85 25.66 -2.43 -17.79
C GLN A 85 24.63 -1.66 -18.63
N THR A 86 23.40 -2.16 -18.65
CA THR A 86 22.30 -1.58 -19.42
C THR A 86 21.90 -0.21 -18.85
N PRO A 87 21.28 0.67 -19.67
CA PRO A 87 20.85 2.00 -19.22
C PRO A 87 19.89 1.99 -18.01
N ASN A 88 19.13 0.90 -17.83
CA ASN A 88 18.14 0.75 -16.75
C ASN A 88 18.79 0.50 -15.38
N GLU A 89 19.89 -0.27 -15.32
CA GLU A 89 20.64 -0.50 -14.08
C GLU A 89 21.30 0.77 -13.53
N LYS A 90 21.66 1.72 -14.41
CA LYS A 90 22.27 3.00 -14.01
C LYS A 90 21.22 3.98 -13.45
N LYS A 91 20.00 4.00 -13.98
CA LYS A 91 18.88 4.81 -13.47
C LYS A 91 18.50 4.41 -12.03
N ASN A 92 18.38 3.10 -11.75
CA ASN A 92 18.03 2.62 -10.40
C ASN A 92 19.11 2.88 -9.33
N LYS A 93 20.40 2.84 -9.70
CA LYS A 93 21.51 3.10 -8.76
C LYS A 93 21.55 4.56 -8.25
N GLY A 94 21.11 5.51 -9.07
CA GLY A 94 21.08 6.93 -8.75
C GLY A 94 20.02 7.29 -7.70
N ARG A 95 18.78 6.82 -7.91
CA ARG A 95 17.63 7.02 -7.00
C ARG A 95 17.88 6.46 -5.60
N LYS A 96 18.57 5.32 -5.49
CA LYS A 96 18.94 4.71 -4.20
C LYS A 96 19.87 5.58 -3.34
N ARG A 97 20.77 6.36 -3.94
CA ARG A 97 21.77 7.16 -3.22
C ARG A 97 21.16 8.38 -2.52
N GLY A 98 20.29 9.13 -3.20
CA GLY A 98 19.57 10.25 -2.60
C GLY A 98 18.70 9.82 -1.42
N ARG A 99 18.09 8.63 -1.53
CA ARG A 99 17.26 8.04 -0.46
C ARG A 99 18.08 7.67 0.77
N LEU A 100 19.25 7.04 0.60
CA LEU A 100 20.18 6.75 1.70
C LEU A 100 20.66 8.03 2.42
N PHE A 101 20.93 9.09 1.65
CA PHE A 101 21.27 10.39 2.23
C PHE A 101 20.14 10.92 3.13
N LEU A 102 18.92 10.98 2.61
CA LEU A 102 17.75 11.42 3.38
C LEU A 102 17.53 10.54 4.62
N GLN A 103 17.63 9.23 4.45
CA GLN A 103 17.49 8.26 5.54
C GLN A 103 18.51 8.51 6.66
N LYS A 104 19.77 8.74 6.32
CA LYS A 104 20.82 9.00 7.31
C LYS A 104 20.70 10.36 7.96
N THR A 105 20.43 11.43 7.20
CA THR A 105 20.20 12.77 7.74
C THR A 105 19.02 12.79 8.71
N LEU A 106 17.89 12.17 8.35
CA LEU A 106 16.71 12.11 9.22
C LEU A 106 16.97 11.24 10.45
N ARG A 107 17.72 10.14 10.32
CA ARG A 107 18.12 9.31 11.46
C ARG A 107 18.93 10.13 12.48
N ASP A 108 19.99 10.82 12.05
CA ASP A 108 20.84 11.61 12.95
C ASP A 108 20.03 12.68 13.70
N ILE A 109 19.10 13.36 13.00
CA ILE A 109 18.22 14.37 13.58
C ILE A 109 17.27 13.75 14.62
N LEU A 110 16.65 12.61 14.28
CA LEU A 110 15.72 11.91 15.17
C LEU A 110 16.42 11.29 16.38
N GLU A 111 17.63 10.73 16.22
CA GLU A 111 18.45 10.22 17.32
C GLU A 111 18.84 11.34 18.28
N ALA A 112 19.25 12.50 17.75
CA ALA A 112 19.55 13.67 18.57
C ALA A 112 18.31 14.16 19.33
N ALA A 113 17.15 14.25 18.67
CA ALA A 113 15.89 14.64 19.30
C ALA A 113 15.46 13.63 20.39
N ALA A 114 15.52 12.33 20.10
CA ALA A 114 15.16 11.28 21.05
C ALA A 114 16.05 11.30 22.30
N GLU A 115 17.36 11.56 22.15
CA GLU A 115 18.27 11.70 23.29
C GLU A 115 17.97 12.94 24.15
N LEU A 116 17.55 14.06 23.53
CA LEU A 116 17.07 15.24 24.26
C LEU A 116 15.78 14.93 25.02
N HIS A 117 14.83 14.27 24.37
CA HIS A 117 13.53 13.90 24.97
C HIS A 117 13.71 12.96 26.17
N LYS A 118 14.64 12.00 26.09
CA LYS A 118 15.02 11.12 27.22
C LYS A 118 15.51 11.88 28.45
N ARG A 119 16.08 13.08 28.24
CA ARG A 119 16.55 13.97 29.31
C ARG A 119 15.49 14.98 29.75
N GLY A 120 14.27 14.92 29.18
CA GLY A 120 13.18 15.85 29.44
C GLY A 120 13.38 17.22 28.78
N ILE A 121 14.17 17.29 27.71
CA ILE A 121 14.46 18.52 26.96
C ILE A 121 13.75 18.44 25.60
N VAL A 122 13.01 19.48 25.24
CA VAL A 122 12.39 19.67 23.91
C VAL A 122 13.09 20.83 23.22
N HIS A 123 13.50 20.66 21.96
CA HIS A 123 14.33 21.64 21.26
C HIS A 123 13.54 22.85 20.75
N ARG A 124 12.35 22.63 20.19
CA ARG A 124 11.38 23.64 19.72
C ARG A 124 11.78 24.57 18.57
N ASP A 125 12.99 24.41 18.03
CA ASP A 125 13.48 25.18 16.88
C ASP A 125 14.32 24.31 15.95
N ILE A 126 13.84 23.10 15.68
CA ILE A 126 14.47 22.18 14.72
C ILE A 126 14.11 22.64 13.30
N LYS A 127 15.13 23.11 12.57
CA LYS A 127 15.05 23.59 11.18
C LYS A 127 16.40 23.43 10.50
N PRO A 128 16.50 23.43 9.16
CA PRO A 128 17.77 23.22 8.46
C PRO A 128 18.91 24.19 8.83
N SER A 129 18.63 25.39 9.32
CA SER A 129 19.70 26.31 9.76
C SER A 129 20.36 25.89 11.08
N ASN A 130 19.64 25.11 11.90
CA ASN A 130 20.05 24.68 13.23
C ASN A 130 20.56 23.23 13.25
N VAL A 131 20.50 22.54 12.10
CA VAL A 131 21.14 21.24 11.89
C VAL A 131 22.50 21.49 11.25
N MET A 132 23.58 21.12 11.93
CA MET A 132 24.95 21.28 11.44
C MET A 132 25.43 19.95 10.87
N CYS A 133 25.90 19.92 9.63
CA CYS A 133 26.29 18.68 8.97
C CYS A 133 27.71 18.71 8.39
N GLN A 134 28.44 17.62 8.59
CA GLN A 134 29.81 17.42 8.14
C GLN A 134 29.95 16.11 7.35
N PHE A 135 30.66 16.15 6.23
CA PHE A 135 31.04 14.96 5.47
C PHE A 135 32.35 14.37 5.99
N ASP A 136 32.46 13.03 5.97
CA ASP A 136 33.61 12.25 6.40
C ASP A 136 34.92 12.54 5.61
N GLN A 137 34.81 13.02 4.37
CA GLN A 137 35.95 13.43 3.54
C GLN A 137 35.98 14.95 3.32
N VAL A 138 37.16 15.57 3.48
CA VAL A 138 37.42 16.98 3.14
C VAL A 138 37.53 17.10 1.62
N VAL A 139 36.39 17.04 0.95
CA VAL A 139 36.27 17.14 -0.51
C VAL A 139 35.41 18.36 -0.79
N SER A 140 35.79 19.19 -1.78
CA SER A 140 34.93 20.30 -2.18
C SER A 140 33.55 19.76 -2.61
N VAL A 141 32.48 20.53 -2.40
CA VAL A 141 31.13 20.12 -2.81
C VAL A 141 31.13 19.75 -4.30
N GLU A 142 31.98 20.39 -5.11
CA GLU A 142 32.18 20.12 -6.53
C GLU A 142 32.86 18.76 -6.83
N GLU A 143 33.95 18.41 -6.14
CA GLU A 143 34.71 17.15 -6.33
C GLU A 143 33.96 15.92 -5.81
N LEU A 144 33.06 16.12 -4.84
CA LEU A 144 32.13 15.11 -4.30
C LEU A 144 31.31 14.41 -5.40
N PHE A 145 31.17 15.06 -6.56
CA PHE A 145 30.33 14.61 -7.67
C PHE A 145 31.08 14.13 -8.92
N GLU A 146 32.41 14.18 -8.96
CA GLU A 146 33.18 13.62 -10.09
C GLU A 146 33.46 12.11 -9.90
N SER A 147 33.36 11.61 -8.67
CA SER A 147 33.54 10.20 -8.33
C SER A 147 32.23 9.41 -8.52
N GLU A 148 32.12 8.62 -9.59
CA GLU A 148 30.99 7.68 -9.77
C GLU A 148 30.91 6.59 -8.66
N LYS A 149 31.95 6.44 -7.83
CA LYS A 149 32.15 5.29 -6.94
C LYS A 149 31.81 5.51 -5.46
N TYR A 150 31.63 6.73 -4.97
CA TYR A 150 31.45 6.98 -3.52
C TYR A 150 30.53 8.18 -3.25
N MET A 151 29.50 8.00 -2.41
CA MET A 151 28.80 9.11 -1.78
C MET A 151 29.32 9.19 -0.34
N PRO A 152 29.87 10.33 0.10
CA PRO A 152 30.48 10.43 1.42
C PRO A 152 29.45 10.39 2.54
N ASP A 153 29.89 9.91 3.69
CA ASP A 153 29.07 9.75 4.88
C ASP A 153 28.79 11.14 5.48
N ILE A 154 27.51 11.52 5.60
CA ILE A 154 27.10 12.78 6.24
C ILE A 154 26.83 12.53 7.73
N SER A 155 27.35 13.38 8.60
CA SER A 155 27.01 13.36 10.03
C SER A 155 26.35 14.68 10.39
N CYS A 156 25.14 14.62 10.94
CA CYS A 156 24.38 15.80 11.32
C CYS A 156 24.22 15.89 12.84
N LYS A 157 24.23 17.11 13.37
CA LYS A 157 24.08 17.42 14.79
C LYS A 157 23.08 18.56 14.96
N LEU A 158 22.25 18.48 16.00
CA LEU A 158 21.39 19.59 16.40
C LEU A 158 22.21 20.64 17.15
N GLY A 159 21.99 21.91 16.81
CA GLY A 159 22.56 23.07 17.47
C GLY A 159 21.49 24.15 17.68
N ASP A 160 21.89 25.24 18.34
CA ASP A 160 21.01 26.37 18.69
C ASP A 160 19.82 25.97 19.59
N PHE A 161 20.10 25.84 20.87
CA PHE A 161 19.14 25.49 21.92
C PHE A 161 18.49 26.74 22.57
N SER A 162 18.55 27.90 21.90
CA SER A 162 18.05 29.16 22.46
C SER A 162 16.55 29.11 22.79
N SER A 163 15.78 28.33 22.04
CA SER A 163 14.33 28.11 22.25
C SER A 163 14.01 26.83 23.02
N GLY A 164 15.03 26.13 23.50
CA GLY A 164 14.89 24.86 24.21
C GLY A 164 14.02 25.00 25.46
N TRP A 165 13.26 23.95 25.74
CA TRP A 165 12.39 23.85 26.89
C TRP A 165 12.69 22.59 27.69
N ASP A 166 12.73 22.75 29.00
CA ASP A 166 12.78 21.66 29.99
C ASP A 166 12.07 22.14 31.27
N ARG A 167 11.96 21.25 32.26
CA ARG A 167 11.32 21.61 33.54
C ARG A 167 12.00 22.79 34.24
N TYR A 168 13.33 22.87 34.19
CA TYR A 168 14.08 23.93 34.86
C TYR A 168 13.83 25.30 34.24
N THR A 169 13.96 25.40 32.92
CA THR A 169 13.69 26.61 32.13
C THR A 169 12.23 27.03 32.27
N SER A 170 11.30 26.08 32.30
CA SER A 170 9.88 26.36 32.57
C SER A 170 9.63 27.00 33.93
N GLU A 171 10.31 26.54 34.98
CA GLU A 171 10.13 27.04 36.36
C GLU A 171 10.93 28.32 36.64
N ASN A 172 12.04 28.57 35.92
CA ASN A 172 13.02 29.61 36.28
C ASN A 172 13.22 30.70 35.21
N LEU A 173 13.07 30.38 33.93
CA LEU A 173 13.32 31.32 32.82
C LEU A 173 12.02 31.87 32.23
N TYR A 174 10.95 31.08 32.25
CA TYR A 174 9.67 31.47 31.68
C TYR A 174 8.63 31.79 32.77
N THR A 175 7.89 32.89 32.59
CA THR A 175 6.78 33.26 33.51
C THR A 175 5.47 32.59 33.12
N LYS A 176 5.28 32.34 31.83
CA LYS A 176 4.09 31.68 31.27
C LYS A 176 4.45 30.58 30.27
N GLY A 177 5.72 30.18 30.19
CA GLY A 177 6.33 29.37 29.11
C GLY A 177 6.89 30.22 27.94
N PRO A 178 7.65 29.61 27.02
CA PRO A 178 8.33 30.27 25.89
C PRO A 178 7.44 30.75 24.73
N SER A 179 7.35 32.05 24.46
CA SER A 179 6.38 32.64 23.52
C SER A 179 6.53 32.23 22.03
N PRO A 180 5.48 32.41 21.21
CA PRO A 180 5.57 32.25 19.75
C PRO A 180 6.58 33.18 19.06
N ARG A 181 7.08 34.23 19.73
CA ARG A 181 8.10 35.12 19.16
C ARG A 181 9.50 34.49 19.18
N GLU A 182 9.66 33.37 19.87
CA GLU A 182 10.91 32.65 20.08
C GLU A 182 10.96 31.36 19.26
N GLN A 183 10.04 31.16 18.30
CA GLN A 183 10.00 30.01 17.40
C GLN A 183 10.10 30.44 15.93
N THR A 184 10.46 29.49 15.06
CA THR A 184 10.37 29.68 13.60
C THR A 184 9.01 29.24 13.11
N GLU A 185 8.21 30.19 12.65
CA GLU A 185 6.78 30.02 12.34
C GLU A 185 6.53 28.89 11.34
N GLU A 186 7.39 28.73 10.34
CA GLU A 186 7.25 27.73 9.28
C GLU A 186 7.36 26.28 9.76
N TYR A 187 8.06 26.02 10.87
CA TYR A 187 8.29 24.67 11.42
C TYR A 187 7.49 24.42 12.70
N ALA A 188 6.75 25.41 13.19
CA ALA A 188 5.99 25.30 14.41
C ALA A 188 4.70 24.48 14.19
N PRO A 189 4.29 23.65 15.16
CA PRO A 189 3.12 22.80 15.05
C PRO A 189 1.82 23.62 15.19
N PRO A 190 0.69 23.13 14.62
CA PRO A 190 -0.56 23.88 14.57
C PRO A 190 -1.07 24.27 15.95
N GLU A 191 -0.92 23.41 16.97
CA GLU A 191 -1.33 23.68 18.35
C GLU A 191 -0.61 24.89 18.97
N SER A 192 0.60 25.22 18.53
CA SER A 192 1.33 26.40 19.01
C SER A 192 0.67 27.74 18.62
N TYR A 193 -0.27 27.69 17.67
CA TYR A 193 -1.06 28.84 17.19
C TYR A 193 -2.47 28.93 17.82
N VAL A 194 -2.97 27.91 18.53
CA VAL A 194 -4.40 27.80 18.88
C VAL A 194 -4.73 28.34 20.28
N GLY A 195 -5.28 29.56 20.35
CA GLY A 195 -6.18 29.99 21.43
C GLY A 195 -5.82 31.29 22.18
N PRO A 196 -6.74 31.83 23.01
CA PRO A 196 -6.54 33.04 23.82
C PRO A 196 -5.49 32.87 24.95
N TYR A 197 -5.02 31.64 25.16
CA TYR A 197 -3.91 31.28 26.02
C TYR A 197 -3.01 30.39 25.17
N TRP A 198 -1.87 30.94 24.75
CA TRP A 198 -0.80 30.18 24.12
C TRP A 198 -0.53 28.90 24.95
N VAL A 199 -0.63 27.73 24.32
CA VAL A 199 -0.32 26.44 24.93
C VAL A 199 1.03 25.97 24.36
N PRO A 200 2.09 25.93 25.17
CA PRO A 200 3.45 25.66 24.69
C PRO A 200 3.65 24.34 23.94
N PHE A 201 2.90 23.32 24.35
CA PHE A 201 2.98 21.93 23.91
C PHE A 201 1.84 21.15 24.57
N ASP A 202 1.57 19.93 24.09
CA ASP A 202 0.73 18.96 24.79
C ASP A 202 1.38 18.58 26.14
N GLU A 203 0.68 18.80 27.26
CA GLU A 203 1.23 18.54 28.62
C GLU A 203 1.59 17.07 28.86
N ASP A 204 0.88 16.15 28.20
CA ASP A 204 1.11 14.72 28.31
C ASP A 204 2.21 14.23 27.34
N LYS A 205 2.43 14.94 26.22
CA LYS A 205 3.40 14.57 25.17
C LYS A 205 4.17 15.76 24.56
N PRO A 206 5.00 16.48 25.34
CA PRO A 206 5.66 17.71 24.88
C PRO A 206 6.67 17.52 23.74
N GLN A 207 7.28 16.34 23.64
CA GLN A 207 8.19 15.94 22.58
C GLN A 207 7.58 15.91 21.17
N SER A 208 6.24 15.87 21.06
CA SER A 208 5.52 15.88 19.78
C SER A 208 5.74 17.17 18.97
N TYR A 209 6.17 18.27 19.62
CA TYR A 209 6.53 19.52 18.96
C TYR A 209 7.73 19.31 18.01
N ASP A 210 8.78 18.66 18.50
CA ASP A 210 9.98 18.40 17.71
C ASP A 210 9.69 17.41 16.57
N SER A 211 8.82 16.42 16.80
CA SER A 211 8.36 15.50 15.75
C SER A 211 7.73 16.24 14.57
N TRP A 212 6.85 17.21 14.84
CA TRP A 212 6.26 18.05 13.79
C TRP A 212 7.33 18.83 13.02
N SER A 213 8.23 19.49 13.76
CA SER A 213 9.32 20.30 13.19
C SER A 213 10.20 19.46 12.24
N ILE A 214 10.50 18.21 12.62
CA ILE A 214 11.25 17.25 11.81
C ILE A 214 10.45 16.81 10.57
N GLY A 215 9.14 16.62 10.69
CA GLY A 215 8.25 16.35 9.54
C GLY A 215 8.26 17.48 8.50
N VAL A 216 8.20 18.74 8.94
CA VAL A 216 8.30 19.91 8.05
C VAL A 216 9.69 19.99 7.41
N LEU A 217 10.75 19.77 8.19
CA LEU A 217 12.12 19.72 7.69
C LEU A 217 12.28 18.65 6.60
N ALA A 218 11.71 17.47 6.79
CA ALA A 218 11.71 16.40 5.81
C ALA A 218 10.97 16.80 4.52
N LEU A 219 9.83 17.49 4.62
CA LEU A 219 9.14 18.05 3.46
C LEU A 219 9.98 19.12 2.75
N GLU A 220 10.69 19.99 3.47
CA GLU A 220 11.59 20.95 2.83
C GLU A 220 12.76 20.26 2.09
N LEU A 221 13.33 19.19 2.65
CA LEU A 221 14.31 18.38 1.92
C LEU A 221 13.74 17.82 0.62
N LEU A 222 12.45 17.44 0.63
CA LEU A 222 11.73 16.91 -0.53
C LEU A 222 11.14 17.95 -1.48
N LEU A 223 10.94 19.20 -1.09
CA LEU A 223 10.30 20.22 -1.94
C LEU A 223 11.23 21.40 -2.25
N GLY A 224 12.35 21.51 -1.52
CA GLY A 224 13.32 22.58 -1.69
C GLY A 224 12.73 23.96 -1.37
N THR A 225 11.78 24.03 -0.44
CA THR A 225 11.18 25.29 0.01
C THR A 225 10.87 25.20 1.51
N PRO A 226 11.20 26.24 2.31
CA PRO A 226 10.78 26.28 3.71
C PRO A 226 9.28 26.56 3.83
N ASN A 227 8.67 27.13 2.79
CA ASN A 227 7.25 27.51 2.75
C ASN A 227 6.40 26.35 2.20
N VAL A 228 6.45 25.21 2.89
CA VAL A 228 5.77 23.97 2.46
C VAL A 228 4.25 24.16 2.46
N PHE A 229 3.71 24.75 3.53
CA PHE A 229 2.27 24.94 3.73
C PHE A 229 1.78 26.27 3.16
N THR A 230 1.89 26.41 1.85
CA THR A 230 1.35 27.57 1.12
C THR A 230 0.12 27.21 0.32
N VAL A 231 -0.77 28.20 0.23
CA VAL A 231 -1.99 28.13 -0.56
C VAL A 231 -1.75 28.90 -1.86
N ASP A 232 -2.31 28.45 -2.99
CA ASP A 232 -2.12 29.14 -4.27
C ASP A 232 -2.70 30.56 -4.24
N GLN A 233 -2.12 31.47 -5.04
CA GLN A 233 -2.48 32.89 -5.04
C GLN A 233 -3.97 33.16 -5.29
N ARG A 234 -4.63 32.31 -6.09
CA ARG A 234 -6.05 32.48 -6.40
C ARG A 234 -6.91 32.12 -5.19
N THR A 235 -6.59 31.01 -4.53
CA THR A 235 -7.25 30.56 -3.31
C THR A 235 -7.00 31.54 -2.15
N ASP A 236 -5.78 32.01 -1.99
CA ASP A 236 -5.41 33.06 -1.03
C ASP A 236 -6.29 34.30 -1.19
N ALA A 237 -6.36 34.86 -2.40
CA ALA A 237 -7.17 36.04 -2.68
C ALA A 237 -8.66 35.84 -2.36
N LEU A 238 -9.20 34.65 -2.67
CA LEU A 238 -10.60 34.30 -2.39
C LEU A 238 -10.88 34.16 -0.88
N LEU A 239 -10.01 33.46 -0.16
CA LEU A 239 -10.12 33.24 1.29
C LEU A 239 -9.99 34.54 2.07
N ARG A 240 -8.93 35.32 1.79
CA ARG A 240 -8.70 36.63 2.43
C ARG A 240 -9.88 37.58 2.21
N HIS A 241 -10.43 37.63 0.99
CA HIS A 241 -11.60 38.46 0.71
C HIS A 241 -12.85 38.01 1.49
N LYS A 242 -13.11 36.70 1.58
CA LYS A 242 -14.25 36.15 2.34
C LYS A 242 -14.11 36.39 3.84
N LEU A 243 -12.94 36.11 4.41
CA LEU A 243 -12.66 36.26 5.84
C LEU A 243 -12.67 37.73 6.27
N LYS A 244 -12.11 38.65 5.47
CA LYS A 244 -12.20 40.09 5.73
C LYS A 244 -13.65 40.60 5.70
N ARG A 245 -14.50 40.07 4.80
CA ARG A 245 -15.95 40.37 4.79
C ARG A 245 -16.67 39.85 6.04
N ALA A 246 -16.15 38.80 6.66
CA ALA A 246 -16.64 38.26 7.92
C ALA A 246 -16.04 38.94 9.16
N MET A 247 -15.23 39.99 8.98
CA MET A 247 -14.58 40.77 10.04
C MET A 247 -13.51 39.99 10.84
N ALA A 248 -12.87 38.99 10.23
CA ALA A 248 -11.72 38.30 10.82
C ALA A 248 -10.48 39.24 10.93
N THR A 249 -9.66 39.05 11.96
CA THR A 249 -8.36 39.73 12.12
C THR A 249 -7.31 39.19 11.14
N GLU A 250 -6.20 39.90 10.93
CA GLU A 250 -5.13 39.38 10.05
C GLU A 250 -4.50 38.09 10.60
N GLU A 251 -4.34 37.96 11.92
CA GLU A 251 -3.86 36.73 12.58
C GLU A 251 -4.82 35.55 12.35
N GLU A 252 -6.13 35.78 12.46
CA GLU A 252 -7.15 34.77 12.16
C GLU A 252 -7.13 34.35 10.69
N ILE A 253 -6.85 35.28 9.78
CA ILE A 253 -6.76 35.02 8.35
C ILE A 253 -5.53 34.18 8.01
N GLU A 254 -4.37 34.51 8.57
CA GLU A 254 -3.13 33.76 8.35
C GLU A 254 -3.25 32.33 8.87
N TYR A 255 -3.82 32.17 10.06
CA TYR A 255 -4.05 30.85 10.63
C TYR A 255 -5.11 30.03 9.84
N ALA A 256 -6.19 30.67 9.39
CA ALA A 256 -7.17 30.04 8.50
C ALA A 256 -6.55 29.55 7.19
N MET A 257 -5.62 30.33 6.62
CA MET A 257 -4.87 29.93 5.45
C MET A 257 -3.93 28.77 5.73
N TYR A 258 -3.28 28.76 6.90
CA TYR A 258 -2.43 27.67 7.33
C TYR A 258 -3.21 26.35 7.44
N LEU A 259 -4.38 26.36 8.08
CA LEU A 259 -5.27 25.19 8.14
C LEU A 259 -5.77 24.75 6.75
N ALA A 260 -6.07 25.70 5.87
CA ALA A 260 -6.43 25.38 4.49
C ALA A 260 -5.25 24.72 3.73
N ALA A 261 -4.02 25.17 3.97
CA ALA A 261 -2.83 24.52 3.44
C ALA A 261 -2.68 23.09 4.00
N LEU A 262 -2.80 22.89 5.31
CA LEU A 262 -2.74 21.56 5.93
C LEU A 262 -3.82 20.62 5.37
N SER A 263 -5.03 21.13 5.15
CA SER A 263 -6.11 20.34 4.53
C SER A 263 -5.84 19.99 3.07
N ASN A 264 -5.21 20.89 2.30
CA ASN A 264 -4.76 20.58 0.93
C ASN A 264 -3.69 19.48 0.88
N PHE A 265 -2.89 19.35 1.94
CA PHE A 265 -1.95 18.25 2.12
C PHE A 265 -2.61 17.00 2.70
N CYS A 266 -3.89 17.00 3.10
CA CYS A 266 -4.50 15.87 3.82
C CYS A 266 -3.91 15.60 5.21
N ILE A 267 -3.36 16.64 5.84
CA ILE A 267 -2.88 16.59 7.22
C ILE A 267 -4.02 16.92 8.21
N PHE A 268 -4.96 17.78 7.80
CA PHE A 268 -6.07 18.23 8.63
C PHE A 268 -7.43 18.03 7.93
N VAL A 269 -8.37 17.41 8.64
CA VAL A 269 -9.79 17.27 8.27
C VAL A 269 -10.64 17.92 9.36
N PRO A 270 -11.55 18.85 9.03
CA PRO A 270 -12.49 19.41 9.99
C PRO A 270 -13.46 18.34 10.49
N SER A 271 -13.62 18.22 11.81
CA SER A 271 -14.61 17.31 12.38
C SER A 271 -16.04 17.84 12.24
N ASN A 272 -16.99 16.93 12.01
CA ASN A 272 -18.43 17.24 11.92
C ASN A 272 -19.17 17.13 13.27
N GLU A 273 -18.49 16.76 14.36
CA GLU A 273 -19.13 16.52 15.66
C GLU A 273 -19.42 17.81 16.44
N THR A 274 -20.69 17.96 16.85
CA THR A 274 -21.13 19.00 17.79
C THR A 274 -21.38 18.40 19.18
N SER A 275 -20.36 18.07 19.98
CA SER A 275 -20.63 17.85 21.42
C SER A 275 -19.44 17.82 22.39
N LYS A 276 -19.62 18.62 23.45
CA LYS A 276 -19.19 18.49 24.87
C LYS A 276 -17.78 18.90 25.27
N GLY A 277 -17.72 20.04 25.96
CA GLY A 277 -16.63 20.43 26.84
C GLY A 277 -16.12 21.82 26.49
N ASP A 278 -16.14 22.73 27.45
CA ASP A 278 -15.53 24.05 27.32
C ASP A 278 -14.04 23.89 26.94
N TYR A 279 -13.57 24.74 26.02
CA TYR A 279 -12.20 24.95 25.51
C TYR A 279 -11.85 24.34 24.13
N ILE A 280 -11.52 25.29 23.22
CA ILE A 280 -10.63 25.21 22.04
C ILE A 280 -11.30 25.00 20.66
N TRP A 281 -11.63 26.17 20.08
CA TRP A 281 -11.66 26.54 18.65
C TRP A 281 -10.41 26.02 17.90
N PRO A 282 -10.43 25.69 16.57
CA PRO A 282 -11.08 26.46 15.51
C PRO A 282 -11.95 25.65 14.55
N LEU A 283 -13.22 26.07 14.47
CA LEU A 283 -14.19 26.00 13.37
C LEU A 283 -15.58 25.81 14.00
N ARG A 284 -16.37 26.89 14.09
CA ARG A 284 -17.80 26.78 14.46
C ARG A 284 -18.65 26.47 13.24
N TYR A 285 -19.81 25.88 13.49
CA TYR A 285 -20.94 25.95 12.56
C TYR A 285 -21.28 27.43 12.26
N GLY A 286 -21.10 27.85 11.00
CA GLY A 286 -21.29 29.25 10.55
C GLY A 286 -20.00 30.03 10.29
N ASP A 287 -18.83 29.41 10.50
CA ASP A 287 -17.53 29.95 10.13
C ASP A 287 -17.41 30.08 8.58
N PRO A 288 -16.88 31.21 8.05
CA PRO A 288 -16.65 31.38 6.61
C PRO A 288 -15.89 30.23 5.96
N LEU A 289 -15.05 29.51 6.73
CA LEU A 289 -14.25 28.38 6.25
C LEU A 289 -15.05 27.08 6.08
N TYR A 290 -16.04 26.83 6.96
CA TYR A 290 -16.84 25.59 6.99
C TYR A 290 -17.69 25.37 5.73
N LYS A 291 -17.92 26.42 4.93
CA LYS A 291 -18.68 26.36 3.66
C LYS A 291 -17.85 26.71 2.43
N THR A 292 -16.53 26.81 2.57
CA THR A 292 -15.63 27.01 1.43
C THR A 292 -15.22 25.66 0.91
N ALA A 293 -15.40 25.44 -0.39
CA ALA A 293 -15.03 24.23 -1.14
C ALA A 293 -13.50 23.96 -1.21
N MET A 294 -12.76 24.27 -0.14
CA MET A 294 -11.29 24.35 -0.11
C MET A 294 -10.69 23.63 1.10
N VAL A 295 -11.55 22.99 1.91
CA VAL A 295 -11.15 22.14 3.01
C VAL A 295 -11.75 20.76 2.70
N LYS A 296 -10.92 19.72 2.75
CA LYS A 296 -11.36 18.37 2.42
C LYS A 296 -12.22 17.80 3.55
N GLU A 297 -13.29 17.10 3.19
CA GLU A 297 -14.20 16.43 4.14
C GLU A 297 -13.67 15.07 4.60
N SER A 298 -12.79 14.45 3.80
CA SER A 298 -12.08 13.21 4.08
C SER A 298 -10.70 13.24 3.42
N CYS A 299 -9.74 12.47 3.95
CA CYS A 299 -8.34 12.51 3.54
C CYS A 299 -7.70 11.13 3.65
N THR A 300 -7.03 10.68 2.59
CA THR A 300 -6.26 9.42 2.58
C THR A 300 -4.75 9.68 2.45
N LEU A 301 -3.92 8.67 2.73
CA LEU A 301 -2.47 8.74 2.46
C LEU A 301 -2.18 8.97 0.96
N GLN A 302 -2.98 8.37 0.08
CA GLN A 302 -2.85 8.57 -1.37
C GLN A 302 -3.10 10.04 -1.75
N ASP A 303 -4.02 10.71 -1.07
CA ASP A 303 -4.25 12.13 -1.28
C ASP A 303 -3.09 13.00 -0.77
N PHE A 304 -2.47 12.64 0.37
CA PHE A 304 -1.22 13.26 0.83
C PHE A 304 -0.11 13.09 -0.23
N HIS A 305 0.04 11.90 -0.82
CA HIS A 305 1.01 11.66 -1.90
C HIS A 305 0.70 12.49 -3.15
N ARG A 306 -0.58 12.56 -3.55
CA ARG A 306 -1.02 13.36 -4.70
C ARG A 306 -0.76 14.85 -4.47
N ALA A 307 -1.02 15.34 -3.26
CA ALA A 307 -0.76 16.72 -2.87
C ALA A 307 0.72 17.09 -2.92
N LEU A 308 1.60 16.15 -2.52
CA LEU A 308 3.05 16.29 -2.62
C LEU A 308 3.53 16.25 -4.07
N ARG A 309 3.05 15.29 -4.87
CA ARG A 309 3.40 15.16 -6.29
C ARG A 309 3.03 16.41 -7.07
N ALA A 310 1.88 17.02 -6.80
CA ALA A 310 1.45 18.27 -7.42
C ALA A 310 2.36 19.48 -7.08
N ARG A 311 3.18 19.37 -6.02
CA ARG A 311 4.10 20.40 -5.54
C ARG A 311 5.56 20.05 -5.77
N ASP A 312 5.84 18.91 -6.41
CA ASP A 312 7.21 18.50 -6.74
C ASP A 312 7.79 19.43 -7.82
N PRO A 313 8.78 20.28 -7.50
CA PRO A 313 9.35 21.23 -8.45
C PRO A 313 10.09 20.58 -9.61
N LEU A 314 10.50 19.31 -9.49
CA LEU A 314 11.25 18.59 -10.51
C LEU A 314 10.36 17.68 -11.37
N GLY A 315 9.10 17.47 -10.99
CA GLY A 315 8.16 16.62 -11.70
C GLY A 315 8.61 15.15 -11.81
N ILE A 316 9.55 14.72 -10.97
CA ILE A 316 10.10 13.35 -10.97
C ILE A 316 9.13 12.40 -10.29
N GLY A 317 8.28 12.91 -9.41
CA GLY A 317 7.21 12.15 -8.78
C GLY A 317 7.68 11.28 -7.62
N PHE A 318 6.75 11.07 -6.69
CA PHE A 318 6.83 10.03 -5.67
C PHE A 318 5.98 8.87 -6.18
N ASP A 319 6.60 7.92 -6.88
CA ASP A 319 5.88 7.01 -7.79
C ASP A 319 5.09 5.90 -7.07
N SER A 320 5.32 5.69 -5.77
CA SER A 320 4.67 4.62 -5.01
C SER A 320 3.81 5.14 -3.85
N SER A 321 2.60 4.60 -3.71
CA SER A 321 1.76 4.73 -2.52
C SER A 321 2.36 4.03 -1.29
N THR A 322 3.36 3.16 -1.48
CA THR A 322 4.09 2.43 -0.42
C THR A 322 5.42 3.07 -0.04
N ASP A 323 5.66 4.32 -0.45
CA ASP A 323 6.90 5.02 -0.11
C ASP A 323 7.01 5.23 1.42
N LEU A 324 7.89 4.44 2.04
CA LEU A 324 8.15 4.46 3.47
C LEU A 324 8.58 5.84 4.01
N LEU A 325 9.24 6.66 3.19
CA LEU A 325 9.63 8.02 3.60
C LEU A 325 8.39 8.92 3.72
N LEU A 326 7.49 8.86 2.74
CA LEU A 326 6.27 9.66 2.77
C LEU A 326 5.35 9.24 3.91
N HIS A 327 5.27 7.94 4.16
CA HIS A 327 4.54 7.41 5.30
C HIS A 327 5.10 7.89 6.65
N LEU A 328 6.43 7.86 6.82
CA LEU A 328 7.10 8.42 8.01
C LEU A 328 6.75 9.90 8.21
N ILE A 329 6.83 10.69 7.14
CA ILE A 329 6.54 12.13 7.18
C ILE A 329 5.08 12.36 7.57
N TRP A 330 4.14 11.58 7.04
CA TRP A 330 2.72 11.69 7.38
C TRP A 330 2.48 11.46 8.87
N LYS A 331 3.12 10.45 9.47
CA LYS A 331 3.00 10.16 10.92
C LYS A 331 3.66 11.24 11.79
N LEU A 332 4.78 11.82 11.35
CA LEU A 332 5.44 12.95 12.04
C LEU A 332 4.59 14.23 11.99
N LEU A 333 3.75 14.38 10.96
CA LEU A 333 2.87 15.53 10.74
C LEU A 333 1.42 15.29 11.17
N ALA A 334 1.14 14.26 11.98
CA ALA A 334 -0.23 14.07 12.49
C ALA A 334 -0.72 15.35 13.20
N PHE A 335 -1.93 15.80 12.85
CA PHE A 335 -2.46 17.07 13.35
C PHE A 335 -2.66 17.04 14.85
N ASP A 336 -3.28 15.99 15.38
CA ASP A 336 -3.42 15.76 16.83
C ASP A 336 -2.05 15.36 17.44
N PRO A 337 -1.53 16.12 18.43
CA PRO A 337 -0.28 15.79 19.09
C PRO A 337 -0.25 14.41 19.74
N SER A 338 -1.40 13.90 20.21
CA SER A 338 -1.51 12.59 20.87
C SER A 338 -1.30 11.43 19.89
N GLU A 339 -1.78 11.58 18.66
CA GLU A 339 -1.64 10.62 17.56
C GLU A 339 -0.27 10.73 16.85
N ARG A 340 0.42 11.86 17.03
CA ARG A 340 1.72 12.13 16.41
C ARG A 340 2.82 11.26 17.01
N ILE A 341 3.58 10.57 16.16
CA ILE A 341 4.68 9.71 16.64
C ILE A 341 5.82 10.54 17.26
N THR A 342 6.47 10.01 18.28
CA THR A 342 7.67 10.58 18.90
C THR A 342 8.91 10.32 18.04
N ALA A 343 10.01 11.02 18.34
CA ALA A 343 11.29 10.77 17.68
C ALA A 343 11.80 9.32 17.91
N GLU A 344 11.56 8.75 19.10
CA GLU A 344 11.94 7.36 19.40
C GLU A 344 11.10 6.33 18.64
N GLU A 345 9.78 6.55 18.56
CA GLU A 345 8.88 5.71 17.73
C GLU A 345 9.21 5.83 16.24
N ALA A 346 9.54 7.04 15.78
CA ALA A 346 9.94 7.28 14.40
C ALA A 346 11.21 6.51 14.01
N LEU A 347 12.18 6.32 14.91
CA LEU A 347 13.38 5.52 14.64
C LEU A 347 13.09 4.02 14.46
N GLN A 348 11.97 3.54 14.99
CA GLN A 348 11.49 2.16 14.78
C GLN A 348 10.66 2.01 13.49
N HIS A 349 10.48 3.09 12.73
CA HIS A 349 9.71 3.06 11.49
C HIS A 349 10.39 2.19 10.41
N PRO A 350 9.64 1.45 9.56
CA PRO A 350 10.19 0.60 8.50
C PRO A 350 11.18 1.29 7.58
N PHE A 351 10.98 2.60 7.36
CA PHE A 351 11.90 3.43 6.60
C PHE A 351 13.34 3.35 7.10
N PHE A 352 13.57 3.26 8.42
CA PHE A 352 14.91 3.18 9.00
C PHE A 352 15.41 1.75 9.19
N ILE A 353 14.52 0.77 9.17
CA ILE A 353 14.92 -0.63 9.29
C ILE A 353 15.33 -1.18 7.92
N SER A 354 14.74 -0.64 6.85
CA SER A 354 15.10 -0.97 5.48
C SER A 354 16.53 -0.55 5.13
N PRO A 355 17.36 -1.43 4.56
CA PRO A 355 18.74 -1.13 4.17
C PRO A 355 18.88 0.06 3.21
N ASP A 356 17.90 0.26 2.32
CA ASP A 356 17.87 1.38 1.37
C ASP A 356 16.62 2.27 1.51
N GLY A 357 15.87 2.09 2.59
CA GLY A 357 14.66 2.87 2.88
C GLY A 357 13.46 2.50 2.03
N THR A 358 13.50 1.38 1.31
CA THR A 358 12.42 0.87 0.45
C THR A 358 11.68 -0.30 1.09
N LEU A 359 10.44 -0.57 0.64
CA LEU A 359 9.66 -1.69 1.15
C LEU A 359 10.23 -3.04 0.65
N GLU A 360 10.76 -3.04 -0.57
CA GLU A 360 11.35 -4.17 -1.26
C GLU A 360 12.53 -4.74 -0.49
N ALA A 361 13.44 -3.88 -0.01
CA ALA A 361 14.60 -4.32 0.76
C ALA A 361 14.25 -4.86 2.17
N LEU A 362 13.02 -4.66 2.66
CA LEU A 362 12.54 -5.28 3.89
C LEU A 362 12.12 -6.73 3.69
N TYR A 363 11.64 -7.08 2.49
CA TYR A 363 11.27 -8.45 2.16
C TYR A 363 12.50 -9.39 2.09
N ASP A 364 13.68 -8.83 1.84
CA ASP A 364 14.94 -9.57 1.80
C ASP A 364 15.54 -9.86 3.20
N ILE A 365 14.95 -9.34 4.30
CA ILE A 365 15.43 -9.56 5.67
C ILE A 365 14.72 -10.77 6.29
N PRO A 366 15.45 -11.87 6.61
CA PRO A 366 14.84 -13.06 7.20
C PRO A 366 14.13 -12.75 8.53
N GLY A 367 12.84 -13.08 8.62
CA GLY A 367 12.01 -12.89 9.82
C GLY A 367 11.44 -11.47 10.01
N TYR A 368 11.61 -10.57 9.03
CA TYR A 368 11.09 -9.21 9.05
C TYR A 368 9.66 -9.08 8.46
N HIS A 369 9.06 -10.17 7.98
CA HIS A 369 7.64 -10.25 7.63
C HIS A 369 6.74 -10.17 8.87
N ASN A 370 6.80 -9.05 9.58
CA ASN A 370 5.89 -8.77 10.66
C ASN A 370 4.66 -8.12 10.07
N ALA A 371 3.60 -8.92 9.94
CA ALA A 371 2.22 -8.45 9.84
C ALA A 371 1.94 -7.26 10.78
N LEU A 372 2.53 -7.27 11.99
CA LEU A 372 2.44 -6.22 13.01
C LEU A 372 3.14 -4.89 12.67
N ILE A 373 4.15 -4.89 11.79
CA ILE A 373 4.79 -3.66 11.30
C ILE A 373 4.03 -3.11 10.08
N SER A 374 3.36 -3.98 9.32
CA SER A 374 2.49 -3.62 8.20
C SER A 374 1.18 -2.95 8.67
N GLU A 375 0.71 -3.15 9.91
CA GLU A 375 -0.39 -2.36 10.53
C GLU A 375 -0.13 -0.85 10.48
N VAL A 376 1.15 -0.44 10.52
CA VAL A 376 1.55 0.96 10.48
C VAL A 376 1.33 1.59 9.10
N LEU A 377 1.32 0.78 8.03
CA LEU A 377 1.30 1.21 6.61
C LEU A 377 -0.08 1.10 5.93
N ASP A 378 -1.13 0.69 6.65
CA ASP A 378 -2.46 0.55 6.06
C ASP A 378 -3.05 1.91 5.72
N ALA A 379 -3.17 2.19 4.42
CA ALA A 379 -3.95 3.32 3.95
C ALA A 379 -5.42 3.04 4.28
N LEU A 380 -5.98 3.79 5.23
CA LEU A 380 -7.43 3.96 5.34
C LEU A 380 -7.90 4.61 4.03
N ILE A 381 -8.66 3.87 3.22
CA ILE A 381 -9.37 4.42 2.06
C ILE A 381 -10.79 4.72 2.53
N ASP A 382 -11.02 5.94 2.99
CA ASP A 382 -12.36 6.40 3.32
C ASP A 382 -13.14 6.61 2.02
N PHE A 383 -14.18 5.80 1.82
CA PHE A 383 -15.10 5.93 0.69
C PHE A 383 -16.08 7.06 0.97
N ASP A 384 -16.20 8.00 0.02
CA ASP A 384 -17.21 9.05 0.11
C ASP A 384 -18.57 8.47 -0.32
N VAL A 385 -19.60 8.63 0.52
CA VAL A 385 -20.96 8.13 0.26
C VAL A 385 -21.57 8.78 -0.99
N GLU A 386 -21.00 9.91 -1.44
CA GLU A 386 -21.44 10.63 -2.62
C GLU A 386 -21.08 9.94 -3.96
N ASP A 387 -20.06 9.06 -3.98
CA ASP A 387 -19.52 8.37 -5.17
C ASP A 387 -20.26 7.08 -5.55
N ASP A 388 -21.32 6.70 -4.82
CA ASP A 388 -22.15 5.55 -5.17
C ASP A 388 -22.81 5.72 -6.55
N ILE A 389 -22.84 4.64 -7.33
CA ILE A 389 -23.52 4.62 -8.63
C ILE A 389 -25.02 4.78 -8.44
N LYS A 390 -25.55 5.87 -9.00
CA LYS A 390 -26.97 6.24 -8.93
C LYS A 390 -27.75 5.92 -10.21
N THR A 391 -27.10 5.36 -11.24
CA THR A 391 -27.72 5.10 -12.54
C THR A 391 -27.28 3.77 -13.14
N PHE A 392 -28.25 2.92 -13.43
CA PHE A 392 -28.07 1.59 -14.03
C PHE A 392 -28.90 1.49 -15.31
N GLN A 393 -28.35 0.88 -16.35
CA GLN A 393 -29.00 0.75 -17.65
C GLN A 393 -29.13 -0.71 -18.06
N CYS A 394 -30.32 -1.09 -18.53
CA CYS A 394 -30.50 -2.40 -19.14
C CYS A 394 -29.86 -2.41 -20.56
N PRO A 395 -28.90 -3.30 -20.84
CA PRO A 395 -28.12 -3.25 -22.09
C PRO A 395 -28.98 -3.47 -23.35
N LYS A 396 -30.02 -4.29 -23.27
CA LYS A 396 -30.84 -4.66 -24.44
C LYS A 396 -31.90 -3.62 -24.82
N CYS A 397 -32.57 -3.02 -23.83
CA CYS A 397 -33.68 -2.10 -24.07
C CYS A 397 -33.35 -0.63 -23.77
N GLY A 398 -32.17 -0.36 -23.19
CA GLY A 398 -31.71 0.98 -22.86
C GLY A 398 -32.45 1.68 -21.72
N ARG A 399 -33.33 0.97 -20.99
CA ARG A 399 -34.05 1.57 -19.87
C ARG A 399 -33.10 1.85 -18.70
N VAL A 400 -33.19 3.07 -18.16
CA VAL A 400 -32.39 3.55 -17.02
C VAL A 400 -33.17 3.39 -15.72
N PHE A 401 -32.46 3.02 -14.66
CA PHE A 401 -32.92 2.76 -13.30
C PHE A 401 -32.00 3.49 -12.32
N HIS A 402 -32.50 3.81 -11.12
CA HIS A 402 -31.74 4.49 -10.07
C HIS A 402 -31.24 3.56 -8.96
N ASP A 403 -31.56 2.27 -9.07
CA ASP A 403 -31.14 1.23 -8.16
C ASP A 403 -30.81 -0.04 -8.93
N TRP A 404 -29.73 -0.72 -8.53
CA TRP A 404 -29.26 -1.93 -9.19
C TRP A 404 -30.33 -3.02 -9.16
N ARG A 405 -31.04 -3.19 -8.04
CA ARG A 405 -32.06 -4.24 -7.84
C ARG A 405 -33.19 -4.15 -8.86
N SER A 406 -33.73 -2.96 -9.12
CA SER A 406 -34.78 -2.75 -10.12
C SER A 406 -34.28 -2.99 -11.54
N CYS A 407 -33.04 -2.58 -11.84
CA CYS A 407 -32.44 -2.88 -13.13
C CYS A 407 -32.27 -4.40 -13.33
N HIS A 408 -31.68 -5.08 -12.35
CA HIS A 408 -31.46 -6.52 -12.39
C HIS A 408 -32.77 -7.31 -12.46
N GLN A 409 -33.77 -6.93 -11.65
CA GLN A 409 -35.11 -7.53 -11.70
C GLN A 409 -35.76 -7.32 -13.07
N HIS A 410 -35.66 -6.13 -13.66
CA HIS A 410 -36.16 -5.86 -15.01
C HIS A 410 -35.44 -6.72 -16.05
N ALA A 411 -34.10 -6.74 -16.01
CA ALA A 411 -33.26 -7.44 -16.97
C ALA A 411 -33.52 -8.95 -16.94
N ASN A 412 -33.65 -9.54 -15.74
CA ASN A 412 -33.96 -10.94 -15.56
C ASN A 412 -35.39 -11.30 -15.99
N LEU A 413 -36.41 -10.58 -15.50
CA LEU A 413 -37.81 -10.88 -15.83
C LEU A 413 -38.10 -10.76 -17.33
N ARG A 414 -37.44 -9.82 -18.02
CA ARG A 414 -37.60 -9.59 -19.46
C ARG A 414 -36.65 -10.41 -20.33
N LYS A 415 -35.74 -11.15 -19.72
CA LYS A 415 -34.69 -11.88 -20.41
C LYS A 415 -33.84 -11.00 -21.31
N HIS A 416 -33.45 -9.84 -20.78
CA HIS A 416 -32.68 -8.85 -21.51
C HIS A 416 -31.17 -9.02 -21.30
N ALA A 417 -30.73 -9.30 -20.08
CA ALA A 417 -29.35 -9.58 -19.72
C ALA A 417 -29.27 -10.14 -18.28
N LYS A 418 -28.12 -10.73 -17.92
CA LYS A 418 -27.77 -11.14 -16.54
C LYS A 418 -27.28 -9.96 -15.70
N PHE A 419 -26.54 -9.03 -16.32
CA PHE A 419 -25.95 -7.87 -15.65
C PHE A 419 -26.44 -6.54 -16.25
N CYS A 420 -26.44 -5.49 -15.43
CA CYS A 420 -26.76 -4.13 -15.84
C CYS A 420 -25.49 -3.35 -16.20
N VAL A 421 -25.64 -2.35 -17.07
CA VAL A 421 -24.56 -1.45 -17.48
C VAL A 421 -24.58 -0.22 -16.58
N TYR A 422 -23.41 0.24 -16.17
CA TYR A 422 -23.23 1.44 -15.36
C TYR A 422 -21.84 2.02 -15.59
N ASN A 423 -21.59 3.25 -15.17
CA ASN A 423 -20.29 3.87 -15.36
C ASN A 423 -19.28 3.30 -14.35
N HIS A 424 -18.24 2.63 -14.84
CA HIS A 424 -17.17 2.06 -14.00
C HIS A 424 -16.12 3.09 -13.59
N THR A 425 -15.99 4.21 -14.30
CA THR A 425 -14.91 5.20 -14.06
C THR A 425 -15.07 6.01 -12.77
N VAL A 426 -16.23 5.90 -12.11
CA VAL A 426 -16.55 6.57 -10.83
C VAL A 426 -16.34 5.65 -9.63
N LEU A 427 -15.97 4.39 -9.87
CA LEU A 427 -15.78 3.41 -8.83
C LEU A 427 -14.32 3.32 -8.39
N PRO A 428 -14.07 2.87 -7.15
CA PRO A 428 -12.73 2.69 -6.65
C PRO A 428 -11.95 1.73 -7.54
N SER A 429 -10.73 2.13 -7.89
CA SER A 429 -9.74 1.21 -8.40
C SER A 429 -9.39 0.20 -7.32
N CYS A 430 -9.07 -1.03 -7.74
CA CYS A 430 -8.57 -2.04 -6.82
C CYS A 430 -7.39 -1.48 -6.01
N ILE A 431 -7.42 -1.75 -4.70
CA ILE A 431 -6.37 -1.41 -3.77
C ILE A 431 -5.24 -2.38 -4.06
N ASN A 432 -4.45 -2.05 -5.07
CA ASN A 432 -3.30 -2.84 -5.44
C ASN A 432 -2.13 -2.53 -4.50
N THR A 433 -2.35 -2.53 -3.17
CA THR A 433 -1.29 -2.38 -2.16
C THR A 433 -0.20 -3.47 -2.30
N HIS A 434 -0.48 -4.52 -3.09
CA HIS A 434 0.45 -5.57 -3.49
C HIS A 434 0.78 -5.61 -5.00
N ALA A 435 0.49 -4.56 -5.80
CA ALA A 435 0.96 -4.46 -7.20
C ALA A 435 2.48 -4.21 -7.28
N MET A 436 3.23 -5.25 -6.94
CA MET A 436 4.58 -5.48 -7.46
C MET A 436 4.61 -6.68 -8.40
N LEU A 437 3.45 -7.29 -8.68
CA LEU A 437 3.36 -8.36 -9.66
C LEU A 437 2.92 -7.75 -10.99
N PRO A 438 3.74 -7.85 -12.05
CA PRO A 438 3.35 -7.39 -13.37
C PRO A 438 2.06 -8.09 -13.80
N ASP A 439 1.31 -7.44 -14.70
CA ASP A 439 0.15 -8.05 -15.35
C ASP A 439 0.55 -9.45 -15.87
N HIS A 440 -0.16 -10.46 -15.39
CA HIS A 440 0.11 -11.84 -15.77
C HIS A 440 -0.91 -12.30 -16.81
N PRO A 441 -0.48 -12.90 -17.94
CA PRO A 441 -1.40 -13.28 -19.01
C PRO A 441 -2.44 -14.34 -18.58
N THR A 442 -2.20 -15.05 -17.48
CA THR A 442 -3.06 -16.14 -16.98
C THR A 442 -3.67 -15.87 -15.62
N SER A 443 -3.53 -14.68 -15.05
CA SER A 443 -4.16 -14.39 -13.76
C SER A 443 -4.45 -12.91 -13.57
N GLY A 444 -5.42 -12.63 -12.72
CA GLY A 444 -5.81 -11.28 -12.32
C GLY A 444 -6.28 -11.26 -10.88
N TYR A 445 -6.15 -10.11 -10.24
CA TYR A 445 -6.49 -9.95 -8.83
C TYR A 445 -7.01 -8.54 -8.53
N CYS A 446 -7.82 -8.42 -7.48
CA CYS A 446 -8.38 -7.16 -7.03
C CYS A 446 -8.77 -7.27 -5.55
N ASP A 447 -8.26 -6.34 -4.73
CA ASP A 447 -8.76 -6.11 -3.38
C ASP A 447 -9.52 -4.78 -3.31
N LEU A 448 -10.64 -4.77 -2.61
CA LEU A 448 -11.37 -3.55 -2.26
C LEU A 448 -11.66 -3.56 -0.76
N GLN A 449 -11.34 -2.46 -0.07
CA GLN A 449 -11.73 -2.25 1.33
C GLN A 449 -13.27 -2.21 1.47
N GLY A 450 -13.98 -1.90 0.39
CA GLY A 450 -15.43 -1.98 0.34
C GLY A 450 -16.09 -0.92 1.23
N ARG A 451 -16.95 -1.32 2.16
CA ARG A 451 -17.63 -0.36 3.07
C ARG A 451 -17.12 -0.44 4.52
N ARG A 452 -16.07 -1.23 4.75
CA ARG A 452 -15.43 -1.37 6.07
C ARG A 452 -14.52 -0.17 6.34
N LYS A 453 -14.27 0.06 7.63
CA LYS A 453 -13.33 1.10 8.09
C LYS A 453 -11.88 0.70 7.88
N THR A 454 -11.59 -0.59 7.84
CA THR A 454 -10.26 -1.19 7.78
C THR A 454 -10.23 -2.25 6.69
N ILE A 455 -9.07 -2.44 6.07
CA ILE A 455 -8.82 -3.60 5.21
C ILE A 455 -8.24 -4.73 6.07
N GLU A 456 -8.95 -5.85 6.07
CA GLU A 456 -8.60 -7.08 6.77
C GLU A 456 -8.37 -8.24 5.78
N ASP A 457 -8.85 -8.12 4.54
CA ASP A 457 -8.53 -9.00 3.41
C ASP A 457 -7.10 -8.77 2.88
N PHE A 458 -6.37 -9.86 2.67
CA PHE A 458 -5.05 -9.87 2.03
C PHE A 458 -4.98 -10.99 1.00
N HIS A 459 -4.14 -10.81 -0.02
CA HIS A 459 -3.78 -11.88 -0.94
C HIS A 459 -2.26 -12.09 -1.00
N SER A 460 -1.87 -13.27 -1.48
CA SER A 460 -0.48 -13.63 -1.71
C SER A 460 -0.37 -14.38 -3.03
N ILE A 461 0.50 -13.91 -3.91
CA ILE A 461 0.69 -14.49 -5.24
C ILE A 461 2.19 -14.67 -5.47
N HIS A 462 2.59 -15.88 -5.85
CA HIS A 462 3.97 -16.21 -6.17
C HIS A 462 4.03 -16.87 -7.54
N LEU A 463 4.75 -16.26 -8.48
CA LEU A 463 4.89 -16.73 -9.85
C LEU A 463 6.32 -17.23 -10.04
N HIS A 464 6.50 -18.54 -10.14
CA HIS A 464 7.78 -19.18 -10.46
C HIS A 464 7.69 -19.93 -11.78
N HIS A 465 8.86 -20.25 -12.33
CA HIS A 465 9.00 -20.99 -13.59
C HIS A 465 8.42 -22.42 -13.58
N ASP A 466 8.25 -23.00 -12.40
CA ASP A 466 7.87 -24.38 -12.14
C ASP A 466 6.50 -24.51 -11.45
N HIS A 467 6.07 -23.46 -10.75
CA HIS A 467 4.76 -23.40 -10.09
C HIS A 467 4.27 -21.98 -9.89
N GLN A 468 2.97 -21.86 -9.68
CA GLN A 468 2.29 -20.62 -9.32
C GLN A 468 1.46 -20.84 -8.07
N PHE A 469 1.48 -19.88 -7.15
CA PHE A 469 0.67 -19.90 -5.94
C PHE A 469 -0.23 -18.67 -5.90
N TYR A 470 -1.48 -18.87 -5.46
CA TYR A 470 -2.47 -17.84 -5.25
C TYR A 470 -3.17 -18.09 -3.92
N GLY A 471 -3.23 -17.09 -3.04
CA GLY A 471 -3.86 -17.18 -1.72
C GLY A 471 -4.72 -15.96 -1.45
N ILE A 472 -5.92 -16.17 -0.89
CA ILE A 472 -6.79 -15.11 -0.36
C ILE A 472 -7.04 -15.41 1.12
N PHE A 473 -6.90 -14.37 1.93
CA PHE A 473 -6.92 -14.41 3.40
C PHE A 473 -7.88 -13.34 3.89
N ASP A 474 -9.10 -13.75 4.22
CA ASP A 474 -10.15 -12.88 4.75
C ASP A 474 -9.97 -12.77 6.26
N GLY A 475 -9.48 -11.60 6.70
CA GLY A 475 -9.13 -11.33 8.09
C GLY A 475 -10.33 -10.85 8.89
N HIS A 476 -10.38 -11.22 10.17
CA HIS A 476 -11.41 -10.73 11.08
C HIS A 476 -10.84 -10.30 12.42
N THR A 477 -11.49 -9.27 12.98
CA THR A 477 -11.14 -8.66 14.28
C THR A 477 -9.71 -8.10 14.31
N GLY A 478 -9.24 -7.65 13.14
CA GLY A 478 -7.89 -7.15 12.90
C GLY A 478 -7.19 -7.95 11.80
N ASN A 479 -6.22 -7.32 11.14
CA ASN A 479 -5.60 -7.85 9.92
C ASN A 479 -4.26 -8.58 10.12
N LEU A 480 -3.86 -8.82 11.36
CA LEU A 480 -2.57 -9.41 11.67
C LEU A 480 -2.47 -10.86 11.20
N ALA A 481 -3.52 -11.65 11.44
CA ALA A 481 -3.55 -13.05 11.03
C ALA A 481 -3.57 -13.21 9.51
N SER A 482 -4.37 -12.42 8.79
CA SER A 482 -4.46 -12.46 7.32
C SER A 482 -3.14 -12.03 6.66
N LYS A 483 -2.51 -10.95 7.15
CA LYS A 483 -1.16 -10.54 6.72
C LYS A 483 -0.11 -11.61 6.97
N PHE A 484 -0.12 -12.22 8.15
CA PHE A 484 0.87 -13.26 8.50
C PHE A 484 0.69 -14.52 7.65
N ALA A 485 -0.56 -14.94 7.45
CA ALA A 485 -0.87 -16.06 6.57
C ALA A 485 -0.45 -15.78 5.12
N ALA A 486 -0.68 -14.56 4.63
CA ALA A 486 -0.24 -14.12 3.30
C ALA A 486 1.28 -14.19 3.11
N SER A 487 2.08 -13.89 4.15
CA SER A 487 3.55 -13.94 4.06
C SER A 487 4.14 -15.35 4.24
N GLU A 488 3.51 -16.21 5.05
CA GLU A 488 4.12 -17.47 5.48
C GLU A 488 3.53 -18.72 4.80
N LEU A 489 2.25 -18.72 4.42
CA LEU A 489 1.57 -19.95 3.99
C LEU A 489 2.19 -20.57 2.74
N TYR A 490 2.60 -19.74 1.78
CA TYR A 490 3.27 -20.22 0.56
C TYR A 490 4.56 -21.00 0.89
N THR A 491 5.42 -20.42 1.73
CA THR A 491 6.69 -21.02 2.15
C THR A 491 6.46 -22.33 2.90
N GLU A 492 5.47 -22.37 3.79
CA GLU A 492 5.15 -23.57 4.57
C GLU A 492 4.50 -24.67 3.72
N LEU A 493 3.71 -24.32 2.71
CA LEU A 493 3.20 -25.31 1.77
C LEU A 493 4.34 -25.97 1.00
N LEU A 494 5.30 -25.19 0.48
CA LEU A 494 6.45 -25.75 -0.23
C LEU A 494 7.36 -26.59 0.67
N SER A 495 7.57 -26.17 1.93
CA SER A 495 8.40 -26.92 2.89
C SER A 495 7.81 -28.29 3.24
N HIS A 496 6.48 -28.40 3.25
CA HIS A 496 5.75 -29.64 3.54
C HIS A 496 5.41 -30.47 2.30
N LEU A 497 5.58 -29.91 1.10
CA LEU A 497 5.30 -30.56 -0.19
C LEU A 497 6.55 -30.73 -1.10
N PRO A 498 7.74 -31.10 -0.58
CA PRO A 498 8.97 -31.14 -1.39
C PRO A 498 8.92 -32.21 -2.49
N GLU A 499 8.14 -33.27 -2.29
CA GLU A 499 8.05 -34.39 -3.25
C GLU A 499 7.24 -34.05 -4.51
N LEU A 500 6.42 -33.00 -4.47
CA LEU A 500 5.64 -32.53 -5.63
C LEU A 500 6.50 -31.75 -6.65
N MET A 501 7.70 -31.29 -6.26
CA MET A 501 8.67 -30.68 -7.16
C MET A 501 9.46 -31.72 -8.01
N HIS A 502 9.28 -33.03 -7.74
CA HIS A 502 10.02 -34.11 -8.39
C HIS A 502 9.11 -35.26 -8.87
N ILE A 503 7.85 -34.96 -9.23
CA ILE A 503 6.83 -35.96 -9.62
C ILE A 503 7.28 -36.81 -10.82
N GLU A 504 8.11 -36.26 -11.72
CA GLU A 504 8.68 -36.99 -12.86
C GLU A 504 9.38 -38.29 -12.47
N ASP A 505 10.05 -38.34 -11.30
CA ASP A 505 10.79 -39.53 -10.85
C ASP A 505 9.87 -40.65 -10.31
N LYS A 506 8.65 -40.31 -9.84
CA LYS A 506 7.71 -41.30 -9.27
C LYS A 506 6.84 -41.99 -10.32
N LYS A 507 6.53 -41.35 -11.46
CA LYS A 507 5.77 -41.98 -12.57
C LYS A 507 6.48 -43.22 -13.14
N VAL A 508 7.81 -43.31 -13.00
CA VAL A 508 8.62 -44.46 -13.44
C VAL A 508 8.50 -45.68 -12.52
N LEU A 509 8.15 -45.50 -11.23
CA LEU A 509 8.03 -46.61 -10.27
C LEU A 509 6.62 -47.23 -10.17
N ASP A 510 5.57 -46.46 -10.47
CA ASP A 510 4.19 -46.78 -10.08
C ASP A 510 3.32 -47.45 -11.17
N SER A 511 3.88 -47.66 -12.36
CA SER A 511 3.23 -48.32 -13.50
C SER A 511 2.87 -49.80 -13.27
N ARG A 512 3.04 -50.33 -12.05
CA ARG A 512 2.67 -51.71 -11.68
C ARG A 512 1.45 -51.83 -10.74
N ASN A 513 0.90 -50.76 -10.14
CA ASN A 513 -0.21 -50.84 -9.15
C ASN A 513 -1.14 -49.59 -9.09
N ALA A 514 -1.59 -49.06 -10.24
CA ALA A 514 -2.24 -47.75 -10.36
C ALA A 514 -3.55 -47.52 -9.57
N ALA A 515 -4.37 -48.54 -9.29
CA ALA A 515 -5.72 -48.30 -8.72
C ALA A 515 -5.75 -48.09 -7.18
N ASN A 516 -4.78 -48.62 -6.44
CA ASN A 516 -4.69 -48.43 -4.98
C ASN A 516 -3.77 -47.25 -4.59
N ASN A 517 -2.81 -46.88 -5.45
CA ASN A 517 -1.88 -45.79 -5.18
C ASN A 517 -2.49 -44.40 -5.40
N GLY A 518 -3.47 -44.25 -6.31
CA GLY A 518 -4.11 -42.96 -6.63
C GLY A 518 -4.81 -42.25 -5.47
N ARG A 519 -5.27 -42.99 -4.44
CA ARG A 519 -5.84 -42.38 -3.20
C ARG A 519 -4.80 -42.10 -2.13
N ALA A 520 -3.71 -42.87 -2.10
CA ALA A 520 -2.72 -42.79 -1.04
C ALA A 520 -1.90 -41.49 -1.12
N TRP A 521 -1.49 -41.07 -2.32
CA TRP A 521 -0.73 -39.84 -2.50
C TRP A 521 -1.61 -38.58 -2.31
N LYS A 522 -2.88 -38.60 -2.72
CA LYS A 522 -3.81 -37.49 -2.49
C LYS A 522 -4.07 -37.28 -0.99
N GLU A 523 -4.16 -38.37 -0.23
CA GLU A 523 -4.26 -38.31 1.23
C GLU A 523 -2.97 -37.80 1.88
N GLU A 524 -1.80 -38.18 1.36
CA GLU A 524 -0.51 -37.64 1.80
C GLU A 524 -0.41 -36.13 1.56
N VAL A 525 -0.81 -35.66 0.38
CA VAL A 525 -0.90 -34.22 0.07
C VAL A 525 -1.84 -33.53 1.06
N ARG A 526 -3.03 -34.09 1.31
CA ARG A 526 -3.98 -33.54 2.28
C ARG A 526 -3.35 -33.40 3.67
N VAL A 527 -2.68 -34.44 4.17
CA VAL A 527 -2.02 -34.42 5.48
C VAL A 527 -0.91 -33.38 5.54
N ASN A 528 -0.09 -33.25 4.49
CA ASN A 528 1.01 -32.29 4.46
C ASN A 528 0.52 -30.83 4.33
N VAL A 529 -0.53 -30.59 3.55
CA VAL A 529 -1.21 -29.29 3.48
C VAL A 529 -1.79 -28.92 4.85
N THR A 530 -2.46 -29.84 5.55
CA THR A 530 -2.95 -29.58 6.91
C THR A 530 -1.82 -29.19 7.87
N LYS A 531 -0.68 -29.88 7.83
CA LYS A 531 0.50 -29.53 8.67
C LYS A 531 1.04 -28.14 8.36
N ALA A 532 1.04 -27.72 7.09
CA ALA A 532 1.47 -26.37 6.72
C ALA A 532 0.57 -25.31 7.35
N PHE A 533 -0.76 -25.49 7.29
CA PHE A 533 -1.74 -24.60 7.92
C PHE A 533 -1.59 -24.58 9.46
N GLU A 534 -1.39 -25.74 10.08
CA GLU A 534 -1.10 -25.85 11.52
C GLU A 534 0.21 -25.12 11.90
N THR A 535 1.28 -25.28 11.11
CA THR A 535 2.58 -24.62 11.34
C THR A 535 2.47 -23.10 11.26
N VAL A 536 1.76 -22.58 10.25
CA VAL A 536 1.50 -21.13 10.11
C VAL A 536 0.74 -20.61 11.33
N HIS A 537 -0.29 -21.34 11.77
CA HIS A 537 -1.05 -20.99 12.97
C HIS A 537 -0.16 -20.97 14.24
N GLU A 538 0.64 -22.00 14.47
CA GLU A 538 1.54 -22.09 15.63
C GLU A 538 2.56 -20.94 15.65
N ARG A 539 3.20 -20.65 14.51
CA ARG A 539 4.15 -19.52 14.41
C ARG A 539 3.49 -18.17 14.65
N PHE A 540 2.25 -17.99 14.18
CA PHE A 540 1.49 -16.78 14.48
C PHE A 540 1.28 -16.62 15.99
N LEU A 541 0.87 -17.69 16.70
CA LEU A 541 0.68 -17.67 18.15
C LEU A 541 1.99 -17.40 18.92
N GLU A 542 3.11 -17.97 18.49
CA GLU A 542 4.42 -17.70 19.08
C GLU A 542 4.81 -16.22 18.90
N ARG A 543 4.51 -15.64 17.73
CA ARG A 543 4.84 -14.25 17.40
C ARG A 543 4.06 -13.26 18.26
N ILE A 544 2.74 -13.44 18.42
CA ILE A 544 1.91 -12.58 19.27
C ILE A 544 2.31 -12.69 20.75
N THR A 545 2.67 -13.88 21.23
CA THR A 545 3.06 -14.12 22.63
C THR A 545 4.39 -13.44 22.96
N THR A 546 5.35 -13.51 22.04
CA THR A 546 6.67 -12.89 22.18
C THR A 546 6.56 -11.36 22.26
N MET A 547 5.69 -10.74 21.45
CA MET A 547 5.50 -9.28 21.44
C MET A 547 4.71 -8.76 22.65
N THR A 548 3.71 -9.49 23.11
CA THR A 548 2.94 -9.14 24.33
C THR A 548 3.82 -9.17 25.58
N SER A 549 4.81 -10.06 25.60
CA SER A 549 5.78 -10.18 26.70
C SER A 549 6.83 -9.05 26.72
N ALA A 550 7.10 -8.42 25.58
CA ALA A 550 8.06 -7.31 25.46
C ALA A 550 7.46 -5.93 25.75
N THR A 551 6.13 -5.80 25.74
CA THR A 551 5.37 -4.53 25.86
C THR A 551 4.54 -4.43 27.15
N ALA A 552 4.78 -5.33 28.12
CA ALA A 552 3.97 -5.47 29.33
C ALA A 552 4.04 -4.29 30.35
N GLU A 553 4.71 -3.20 30.03
CA GLU A 553 4.63 -1.95 30.80
C GLU A 553 3.76 -0.94 30.03
N VAL A 554 2.55 -0.72 30.55
CA VAL A 554 1.50 0.26 30.15
C VAL A 554 0.23 -0.40 29.55
N GLY A 555 -0.87 -0.27 30.29
CA GLY A 555 -2.11 -1.06 30.19
C GLY A 555 -3.04 -0.78 29.01
N SER A 556 -2.57 -0.88 27.78
CA SER A 556 -3.43 -0.89 26.58
C SER A 556 -2.83 -1.72 25.43
N ALA A 557 -2.45 -2.97 25.70
CA ALA A 557 -2.07 -3.90 24.62
C ALA A 557 -3.26 -4.10 23.66
N PRO A 558 -3.07 -3.98 22.32
CA PRO A 558 -4.10 -4.32 21.34
C PRO A 558 -4.57 -5.76 21.52
N LYS A 559 -5.82 -6.04 21.15
CA LYS A 559 -6.45 -7.38 21.17
C LYS A 559 -5.85 -8.31 20.09
N MET A 560 -4.53 -8.47 20.07
CA MET A 560 -3.80 -9.26 19.06
C MET A 560 -4.17 -10.74 19.10
N ASP A 561 -4.64 -11.23 20.25
CA ASP A 561 -5.08 -12.61 20.49
C ASP A 561 -6.43 -12.97 19.84
N GLN A 562 -7.17 -11.96 19.38
CA GLN A 562 -8.46 -12.13 18.72
C GLN A 562 -8.34 -12.17 17.20
N SER A 563 -7.27 -11.61 16.61
CA SER A 563 -7.11 -11.59 15.15
C SER A 563 -7.05 -13.01 14.58
N GLY A 564 -7.89 -13.24 13.58
CA GLY A 564 -7.97 -14.50 12.84
C GLY A 564 -8.15 -14.25 11.35
N THR A 565 -8.05 -15.31 10.56
CA THR A 565 -8.23 -15.25 9.11
C THR A 565 -8.73 -16.58 8.55
N THR A 566 -9.52 -16.49 7.49
CA THR A 566 -9.72 -17.59 6.54
C THR A 566 -8.45 -17.79 5.70
N ALA A 567 -8.40 -18.87 4.92
CA ALA A 567 -7.35 -19.05 3.92
C ALA A 567 -7.87 -19.91 2.76
N THR A 568 -7.90 -19.33 1.57
CA THR A 568 -8.21 -20.02 0.31
C THR A 568 -6.97 -19.98 -0.57
N ALA A 569 -6.31 -21.12 -0.74
CA ALA A 569 -5.04 -21.25 -1.45
C ALA A 569 -5.16 -22.17 -2.68
N LEU A 570 -4.42 -21.84 -3.73
CA LEU A 570 -4.29 -22.60 -4.97
C LEU A 570 -2.82 -22.66 -5.37
N LEU A 571 -2.28 -23.88 -5.47
CA LEU A 571 -0.94 -24.16 -5.99
C LEU A 571 -1.08 -24.89 -7.34
N VAL A 572 -0.53 -24.28 -8.38
CA VAL A 572 -0.63 -24.72 -9.77
C VAL A 572 0.77 -25.09 -10.26
N THR A 573 1.01 -26.36 -10.56
CA THR A 573 2.28 -26.85 -11.16
C THR A 573 2.03 -27.39 -12.57
N GLU A 574 3.09 -27.79 -13.28
CA GLU A 574 2.97 -28.45 -14.59
C GLU A 574 2.17 -29.76 -14.53
N ASP A 575 2.17 -30.47 -13.40
CA ASP A 575 1.57 -31.81 -13.28
C ASP A 575 0.31 -31.85 -12.39
N VAL A 576 0.23 -30.99 -11.37
CA VAL A 576 -0.76 -31.08 -10.29
C VAL A 576 -1.30 -29.70 -9.95
N VAL A 577 -2.60 -29.65 -9.64
CA VAL A 577 -3.26 -28.48 -9.06
C VAL A 577 -3.80 -28.86 -7.68
N ILE A 578 -3.46 -28.06 -6.67
CA ILE A 578 -3.87 -28.25 -5.27
C ILE A 578 -4.66 -27.02 -4.83
N ALA A 579 -5.91 -27.21 -4.48
CA ALA A 579 -6.75 -26.20 -3.82
C ALA A 579 -6.92 -26.56 -2.35
N ALA A 580 -6.77 -25.59 -1.46
CA ALA A 580 -6.96 -25.76 -0.02
C ALA A 580 -7.80 -24.60 0.52
N VAL A 581 -8.94 -24.90 1.16
CA VAL A 581 -9.86 -23.88 1.67
C VAL A 581 -10.09 -24.08 3.16
N LEU A 582 -9.94 -23.02 3.94
CA LEU A 582 -10.19 -22.93 5.38
C LEU A 582 -11.05 -21.70 5.66
N GLY A 583 -12.13 -21.85 6.41
CA GLY A 583 -13.12 -20.79 6.64
C GLY A 583 -14.26 -20.81 5.62
N ASP A 584 -14.86 -19.64 5.39
CA ASP A 584 -16.03 -19.38 4.53
C ASP A 584 -15.73 -18.59 3.25
N SER A 585 -14.49 -18.13 3.06
CA SER A 585 -13.98 -17.80 1.73
C SER A 585 -14.05 -19.03 0.80
N ARG A 586 -14.19 -18.80 -0.51
CA ARG A 586 -14.51 -19.88 -1.46
C ARG A 586 -13.69 -19.76 -2.74
N GLY A 587 -13.31 -20.92 -3.27
CA GLY A 587 -12.82 -21.04 -4.63
C GLY A 587 -13.75 -21.86 -5.52
N VAL A 588 -13.87 -21.46 -6.79
CA VAL A 588 -14.83 -21.99 -7.76
C VAL A 588 -14.16 -22.23 -9.11
N LEU A 589 -14.32 -23.42 -9.66
CA LEU A 589 -13.84 -23.83 -10.97
C LEU A 589 -14.89 -23.63 -12.07
N ALA A 590 -14.43 -23.20 -13.26
CA ALA A 590 -15.21 -23.24 -14.48
C ALA A 590 -15.11 -24.64 -15.15
N SER A 591 -16.26 -25.26 -15.46
CA SER A 591 -16.31 -26.53 -16.21
C SER A 591 -17.26 -26.42 -17.40
N ALA A 592 -16.80 -26.72 -18.61
CA ALA A 592 -17.67 -26.92 -19.76
C ALA A 592 -18.27 -28.32 -19.71
N THR A 593 -19.48 -28.43 -19.17
CA THR A 593 -20.22 -29.69 -19.31
C THR A 593 -20.62 -29.88 -20.77
N GLY A 594 -20.15 -30.99 -21.34
CA GLY A 594 -20.45 -31.39 -22.72
C GLY A 594 -21.95 -31.42 -22.98
N ILE A 595 -22.30 -31.08 -24.22
CA ILE A 595 -23.62 -31.13 -24.85
C ILE A 595 -24.32 -32.45 -24.51
N SER A 596 -24.99 -32.52 -23.35
CA SER A 596 -25.87 -33.63 -23.02
C SER A 596 -27.20 -33.33 -23.69
N SER A 597 -27.46 -34.09 -24.75
CA SER A 597 -28.76 -34.17 -25.37
C SER A 597 -29.86 -34.30 -24.30
N LYS A 598 -30.78 -33.32 -24.29
CA LYS A 598 -32.05 -33.29 -23.54
C LYS A 598 -31.96 -32.87 -22.06
N SER A 599 -31.75 -31.57 -21.85
CA SER A 599 -32.58 -30.83 -20.89
C SER A 599 -33.11 -29.57 -21.57
N SER A 600 -34.42 -29.55 -21.80
CA SER A 600 -35.13 -28.39 -22.31
C SER A 600 -35.57 -27.54 -21.11
N SER A 601 -34.72 -26.60 -20.67
CA SER A 601 -35.18 -25.42 -19.88
C SER A 601 -34.11 -24.39 -19.47
N SER A 602 -32.86 -24.44 -19.95
CA SER A 602 -31.92 -23.33 -19.68
C SER A 602 -32.32 -22.09 -20.50
N GLN A 603 -32.62 -20.98 -19.82
CA GLN A 603 -33.48 -19.89 -20.30
C GLN A 603 -32.77 -18.81 -21.15
N TRP A 604 -31.55 -19.07 -21.63
CA TRP A 604 -30.67 -18.12 -22.34
C TRP A 604 -29.94 -18.85 -23.47
N LYS A 605 -30.20 -18.48 -24.73
CA LYS A 605 -29.85 -19.28 -25.91
C LYS A 605 -28.45 -19.01 -26.53
N GLU A 606 -27.59 -18.24 -25.88
CA GLU A 606 -26.35 -17.71 -26.51
C GLU A 606 -25.06 -17.93 -25.71
N PHE A 607 -25.08 -18.66 -24.59
CA PHE A 607 -23.87 -18.96 -23.82
C PHE A 607 -23.46 -20.43 -23.96
N PRO A 608 -22.16 -20.77 -24.10
CA PRO A 608 -21.71 -22.12 -23.81
C PRO A 608 -22.09 -22.46 -22.36
N GLU A 609 -22.64 -23.65 -22.12
CA GLU A 609 -23.14 -24.06 -20.79
C GLU A 609 -21.95 -24.42 -19.87
N VAL A 610 -21.26 -23.38 -19.41
CA VAL A 610 -20.17 -23.48 -18.41
C VAL A 610 -20.81 -23.53 -17.02
N SER A 611 -20.53 -24.58 -16.26
CA SER A 611 -21.02 -24.76 -14.90
C SER A 611 -19.96 -24.37 -13.86
N ALA A 612 -20.39 -23.75 -12.76
CA ALA A 612 -19.57 -23.44 -11.61
C ALA A 612 -19.46 -24.65 -10.65
N ILE A 613 -18.22 -25.06 -10.32
CA ILE A 613 -17.94 -26.16 -9.39
C ILE A 613 -17.12 -25.62 -8.20
N PRO A 614 -17.69 -25.48 -6.99
CA PRO A 614 -16.93 -25.04 -5.83
C PRO A 614 -15.91 -26.09 -5.37
N PHE A 615 -14.72 -25.66 -4.94
CA PHE A 615 -13.65 -26.53 -4.42
C PHE A 615 -13.93 -27.04 -3.01
N SER A 616 -14.78 -26.35 -2.25
CA SER A 616 -15.03 -26.64 -0.85
C SER A 616 -16.48 -26.39 -0.45
N ILE A 617 -16.79 -26.77 0.79
CA ILE A 617 -18.01 -26.38 1.50
C ILE A 617 -17.53 -25.38 2.56
N ASP A 618 -18.25 -24.26 2.70
CA ASP A 618 -17.90 -23.23 3.67
C ASP A 618 -17.95 -23.78 5.10
N HIS A 619 -16.93 -23.47 5.89
CA HIS A 619 -16.80 -23.97 7.26
C HIS A 619 -17.53 -23.05 8.26
N VAL A 620 -18.86 -23.10 8.22
CA VAL A 620 -19.74 -22.21 9.00
C VAL A 620 -20.43 -22.94 10.15
N ALA A 621 -20.65 -22.23 11.26
CA ALA A 621 -21.26 -22.77 12.47
C ALA A 621 -22.72 -23.22 12.28
N SER A 622 -23.38 -22.79 11.20
CA SER A 622 -24.72 -23.24 10.84
C SER A 622 -24.76 -24.61 10.13
N ASP A 623 -23.62 -25.16 9.69
CA ASP A 623 -23.55 -26.52 9.15
C ASP A 623 -23.61 -27.54 10.31
N PRO A 624 -24.61 -28.43 10.35
CA PRO A 624 -24.72 -29.45 11.40
C PRO A 624 -23.48 -30.33 11.57
N LYS A 625 -22.70 -30.56 10.50
CA LYS A 625 -21.46 -31.35 10.60
C LYS A 625 -20.35 -30.59 11.31
N GLU A 626 -20.20 -29.31 11.00
CA GLU A 626 -19.21 -28.46 11.65
C GLU A 626 -19.60 -28.16 13.11
N GLU A 627 -20.91 -27.99 13.39
CA GLU A 627 -21.43 -27.87 14.76
C GLU A 627 -21.06 -29.09 15.63
N GLU A 628 -21.22 -30.31 15.11
CA GLU A 628 -20.84 -31.54 15.82
C GLU A 628 -19.34 -31.55 16.16
N LEU A 629 -18.48 -31.17 15.21
CA LEU A 629 -17.03 -31.08 15.43
C LEU A 629 -16.64 -30.02 16.46
N VAL A 630 -17.35 -28.88 16.49
CA VAL A 630 -17.17 -27.83 17.51
C VAL A 630 -17.52 -28.36 18.91
N LEU A 631 -18.62 -29.11 19.03
CA LEU A 631 -19.05 -29.72 20.29
C LEU A 631 -18.05 -30.79 20.77
N GLU A 632 -17.50 -31.61 19.87
CA GLU A 632 -16.48 -32.62 20.18
C GLU A 632 -15.19 -32.00 20.74
N ARG A 633 -14.82 -30.81 20.25
CA ARG A 633 -13.68 -30.03 20.75
C ARG A 633 -13.97 -29.23 22.02
N GLY A 634 -15.16 -29.42 22.62
CA GLY A 634 -15.54 -28.80 23.88
C GLY A 634 -16.09 -27.37 23.76
N GLY A 635 -16.42 -26.92 22.55
CA GLY A 635 -17.13 -25.66 22.31
C GLY A 635 -18.65 -25.82 22.36
N PHE A 636 -19.35 -24.74 22.02
CA PHE A 636 -20.79 -24.75 21.77
C PHE A 636 -21.14 -23.81 20.62
N VAL A 637 -22.28 -24.04 19.96
CA VAL A 637 -22.84 -23.11 18.98
C VAL A 637 -24.08 -22.47 19.59
N SER A 638 -24.18 -21.15 19.48
CA SER A 638 -25.36 -20.40 19.93
C SER A 638 -25.78 -19.39 18.88
N ASP A 639 -27.09 -19.19 18.74
CA ASP A 639 -27.64 -18.14 17.88
C ASP A 639 -27.48 -16.77 18.56
N SER A 640 -26.65 -15.93 17.96
CA SER A 640 -26.32 -14.59 18.43
C SER A 640 -26.52 -13.60 17.28
N GLY A 641 -27.60 -12.82 17.36
CA GLY A 641 -27.96 -11.84 16.32
C GLY A 641 -28.64 -12.43 15.10
N GLY A 642 -29.19 -13.66 15.18
CA GLY A 642 -29.80 -14.35 14.04
C GLY A 642 -28.81 -15.15 13.20
N THR A 643 -27.58 -15.33 13.68
CA THR A 643 -26.50 -16.09 13.05
C THR A 643 -25.95 -17.08 14.06
N ALA A 644 -25.75 -18.33 13.64
CA ALA A 644 -25.08 -19.34 14.45
C ALA A 644 -23.62 -18.93 14.67
N ARG A 645 -23.17 -18.92 15.92
CA ARG A 645 -21.80 -18.53 16.28
C ARG A 645 -21.15 -19.50 17.26
N VAL A 646 -19.90 -19.89 16.98
CA VAL A 646 -19.03 -20.67 17.86
C VAL A 646 -18.72 -19.86 19.11
N ASN A 647 -19.03 -20.45 20.27
CA ASN A 647 -18.96 -19.85 21.59
C ASN A 647 -19.64 -18.46 21.68
N GLY A 648 -20.63 -18.19 20.81
CA GLY A 648 -21.33 -16.92 20.73
C GLY A 648 -20.57 -15.79 20.01
N THR A 649 -19.39 -16.06 19.43
CA THR A 649 -18.48 -15.04 18.89
C THR A 649 -18.33 -15.11 17.36
N LEU A 650 -17.79 -16.22 16.82
CA LEU A 650 -17.43 -16.34 15.39
C LEU A 650 -18.45 -17.13 14.59
N ALA A 651 -18.71 -16.73 13.34
CA ALA A 651 -19.60 -17.46 12.44
C ALA A 651 -18.93 -18.67 11.77
N ILE A 652 -17.59 -18.69 11.72
CA ILE A 652 -16.79 -19.78 11.15
C ILE A 652 -16.34 -20.79 12.21
N THR A 653 -16.06 -22.02 11.78
CA THR A 653 -15.60 -23.14 12.63
C THR A 653 -14.13 -23.51 12.43
N ARG A 654 -13.46 -22.90 11.45
CA ARG A 654 -12.06 -23.15 11.10
C ARG A 654 -11.36 -21.86 10.68
N SER A 655 -10.17 -21.61 11.21
CA SER A 655 -9.38 -20.39 10.93
C SER A 655 -7.91 -20.55 11.32
N ILE A 656 -7.06 -19.65 10.78
CA ILE A 656 -5.71 -19.37 11.28
C ILE A 656 -5.83 -18.18 12.26
N GLY A 657 -5.00 -18.13 13.31
CA GLY A 657 -5.15 -17.15 14.39
C GLY A 657 -6.21 -17.55 15.42
N ASP A 658 -7.00 -16.57 15.90
CA ASP A 658 -8.06 -16.76 16.90
C ASP A 658 -7.57 -17.47 18.18
N ALA A 659 -6.50 -16.96 18.79
CA ALA A 659 -5.84 -17.60 19.93
C ALA A 659 -6.80 -17.90 21.09
N ASN A 660 -7.79 -17.04 21.30
CA ASN A 660 -8.82 -17.16 22.34
C ASN A 660 -9.83 -18.31 22.09
N LEU A 661 -10.03 -18.71 20.83
CA LEU A 661 -10.95 -19.77 20.42
C LEU A 661 -10.22 -20.99 19.83
N ALA A 662 -8.89 -20.93 19.80
CA ALA A 662 -8.00 -21.91 19.21
C ALA A 662 -8.32 -23.38 19.55
N PRO A 663 -8.65 -23.76 20.81
CA PRO A 663 -8.96 -25.16 21.13
C PRO A 663 -10.22 -25.69 20.44
N VAL A 664 -11.15 -24.80 20.05
CA VAL A 664 -12.47 -25.15 19.52
C VAL A 664 -12.51 -25.10 18.00
N LEU A 665 -11.71 -24.23 17.38
CA LEU A 665 -11.62 -24.10 15.92
C LEU A 665 -10.67 -25.14 15.32
N SER A 666 -10.91 -25.59 14.09
CA SER A 666 -9.97 -26.46 13.37
C SER A 666 -9.01 -25.66 12.49
N ARG A 667 -7.81 -26.21 12.22
CA ARG A 667 -6.88 -25.73 11.18
C ARG A 667 -6.83 -26.65 9.96
N GLU A 668 -7.68 -27.67 9.93
CA GLU A 668 -7.73 -28.63 8.83
C GLU A 668 -8.47 -28.01 7.63
N PRO A 669 -7.80 -27.68 6.52
CA PRO A 669 -8.48 -27.19 5.32
C PRO A 669 -9.17 -28.33 4.58
N HIS A 670 -10.18 -27.99 3.78
CA HIS A 670 -10.66 -28.88 2.74
C HIS A 670 -9.68 -28.84 1.57
N VAL A 671 -8.98 -29.95 1.31
CA VAL A 671 -7.97 -30.06 0.25
C VAL A 671 -8.50 -30.83 -0.94
N TRP A 672 -8.39 -30.24 -2.12
CA TRP A 672 -8.70 -30.84 -3.41
C TRP A 672 -7.44 -30.92 -4.26
N THR A 673 -7.11 -32.11 -4.73
CA THR A 673 -5.90 -32.38 -5.51
C THR A 673 -6.26 -33.02 -6.84
N PHE A 674 -5.85 -32.37 -7.92
CA PHE A 674 -6.08 -32.77 -9.30
C PHE A 674 -4.77 -33.05 -10.03
N GLU A 675 -4.72 -34.15 -10.76
CA GLU A 675 -3.76 -34.24 -11.87
C GLU A 675 -4.25 -33.37 -13.03
N ARG A 676 -3.34 -32.80 -13.82
CA ARG A 676 -3.72 -32.00 -15.00
C ARG A 676 -4.61 -32.73 -15.99
N SER A 677 -4.40 -34.04 -16.15
CA SER A 677 -5.25 -34.92 -16.96
C SER A 677 -6.69 -34.94 -16.44
N GLU A 678 -6.87 -35.13 -15.13
CA GLU A 678 -8.18 -35.09 -14.47
C GLU A 678 -8.83 -33.70 -14.60
N LEU A 679 -8.03 -32.64 -14.43
CA LEU A 679 -8.50 -31.27 -14.56
C LEU A 679 -8.99 -31.00 -15.99
N ARG A 680 -8.25 -31.39 -17.02
CA ARG A 680 -8.64 -31.25 -18.42
C ARG A 680 -9.94 -31.99 -18.74
N GLU A 681 -10.15 -33.18 -18.17
CA GLU A 681 -11.42 -33.91 -18.30
C GLU A 681 -12.57 -33.16 -17.62
N LEU A 682 -12.32 -32.59 -16.44
CA LEU A 682 -13.32 -31.87 -15.65
C LEU A 682 -13.68 -30.50 -16.26
N CYS A 683 -12.69 -29.80 -16.83
CA CYS A 683 -12.87 -28.56 -17.57
C CYS A 683 -13.60 -28.79 -18.91
N GLY A 684 -13.45 -29.98 -19.51
CA GLY A 684 -14.00 -30.33 -20.81
C GLY A 684 -13.26 -29.68 -21.98
N GLU A 685 -13.65 -30.02 -23.22
CA GLU A 685 -13.18 -29.29 -24.41
C GLU A 685 -13.91 -27.96 -24.53
N LEU A 686 -13.39 -26.91 -23.89
CA LEU A 686 -13.79 -25.53 -24.12
C LEU A 686 -13.31 -25.08 -25.51
N GLY A 687 -13.94 -25.59 -26.57
CA GLY A 687 -13.71 -25.16 -27.96
C GLY A 687 -12.73 -26.02 -28.76
N SER A 688 -13.16 -27.23 -29.15
CA SER A 688 -12.52 -27.98 -30.25
C SER A 688 -13.40 -27.86 -31.51
N GLY A 689 -13.36 -26.69 -32.13
CA GLY A 689 -14.11 -26.33 -33.34
C GLY A 689 -13.86 -24.87 -33.72
N ASN A 690 -14.39 -24.39 -34.85
CA ASN A 690 -14.23 -23.00 -35.33
C ASN A 690 -14.85 -21.91 -34.41
N GLN A 691 -15.00 -22.15 -33.10
CA GLN A 691 -15.46 -21.22 -32.07
C GLN A 691 -14.36 -21.06 -31.01
N THR A 692 -14.17 -19.82 -30.57
CA THR A 692 -13.18 -19.33 -29.60
C THR A 692 -13.07 -20.20 -28.35
N ALA A 693 -11.86 -20.69 -28.04
CA ALA A 693 -11.58 -21.47 -26.84
C ALA A 693 -11.61 -20.57 -25.58
N ILE A 694 -12.24 -21.08 -24.52
CA ILE A 694 -12.22 -20.45 -23.19
C ILE A 694 -11.23 -21.27 -22.35
N PRO A 695 -10.18 -20.67 -21.76
CA PRO A 695 -9.23 -21.41 -20.94
C PRO A 695 -9.92 -21.99 -19.70
N CYS A 696 -9.39 -23.09 -19.15
CA CYS A 696 -9.89 -23.53 -17.84
C CYS A 696 -9.42 -22.54 -16.76
N PHE A 697 -10.34 -22.06 -15.93
CA PHE A 697 -10.01 -21.07 -14.92
C PHE A 697 -10.74 -21.31 -13.60
N ALA A 698 -10.15 -20.77 -12.54
CA ALA A 698 -10.66 -20.74 -11.18
C ALA A 698 -10.86 -19.30 -10.72
N ILE A 699 -11.85 -19.09 -9.84
CA ILE A 699 -12.06 -17.86 -9.10
C ILE A 699 -11.82 -18.18 -7.62
N LEU A 700 -10.97 -17.42 -6.94
CA LEU A 700 -10.81 -17.42 -5.50
C LEU A 700 -11.37 -16.08 -5.00
N ALA A 701 -12.17 -16.06 -3.94
CA ALA A 701 -12.60 -14.80 -3.33
C ALA A 701 -13.00 -14.93 -1.85
N SER A 702 -12.93 -13.82 -1.12
CA SER A 702 -13.50 -13.66 0.23
C SER A 702 -15.04 -13.64 0.20
N ASP A 703 -15.67 -13.70 1.37
CA ASP A 703 -17.13 -13.71 1.50
C ASP A 703 -17.77 -12.43 0.94
N GLY A 704 -17.02 -11.32 0.90
CA GLY A 704 -17.44 -10.05 0.32
C GLY A 704 -17.89 -10.14 -1.13
N LEU A 705 -17.40 -11.11 -1.91
CA LEU A 705 -17.95 -11.45 -3.23
C LEU A 705 -19.18 -12.38 -3.11
N TRP A 706 -19.02 -13.49 -2.37
CA TRP A 706 -19.96 -14.61 -2.37
C TRP A 706 -21.28 -14.33 -1.66
N ASP A 707 -21.32 -13.35 -0.75
CA ASP A 707 -22.54 -12.91 -0.07
C ASP A 707 -23.55 -12.23 -1.00
N VAL A 708 -23.07 -11.65 -2.10
CA VAL A 708 -23.89 -10.86 -3.04
C VAL A 708 -23.91 -11.42 -4.46
N MET A 709 -23.08 -12.43 -4.75
CA MET A 709 -22.98 -13.04 -6.06
C MET A 709 -22.92 -14.57 -5.96
N SER A 710 -23.76 -15.25 -6.76
CA SER A 710 -23.71 -16.71 -6.82
C SER A 710 -22.52 -17.22 -7.63
N ASN A 711 -22.05 -18.44 -7.32
CA ASN A 711 -20.96 -19.11 -8.04
C ASN A 711 -21.15 -19.08 -9.56
N GLN A 712 -22.37 -19.35 -10.04
CA GLN A 712 -22.68 -19.38 -11.46
C GLN A 712 -22.63 -17.99 -12.11
N GLU A 713 -23.13 -16.95 -11.43
CA GLU A 713 -23.05 -15.58 -11.94
C GLU A 713 -21.59 -15.12 -12.09
N ALA A 714 -20.73 -15.45 -11.11
CA ALA A 714 -19.32 -15.10 -11.18
C ALA A 714 -18.64 -15.72 -12.41
N ILE A 715 -18.83 -17.04 -12.63
CA ILE A 715 -18.30 -17.74 -13.81
C ILE A 715 -18.86 -17.15 -15.11
N ASP A 716 -20.16 -16.87 -15.16
CA ASP A 716 -20.80 -16.28 -16.34
C ASP A 716 -20.20 -14.90 -16.70
N MET A 717 -19.82 -14.11 -15.70
CA MET A 717 -19.18 -12.81 -15.91
C MET A 717 -17.79 -12.96 -16.54
N VAL A 718 -16.94 -13.82 -15.95
CA VAL A 718 -15.57 -14.06 -16.46
C VAL A 718 -15.60 -14.60 -17.89
N VAL A 719 -16.48 -15.57 -18.16
CA VAL A 719 -16.68 -16.10 -19.53
C VAL A 719 -17.07 -14.99 -20.50
N GLY A 720 -17.98 -14.09 -20.10
CA GLY A 720 -18.38 -12.96 -20.93
C GLY A 720 -17.23 -11.99 -21.25
N ILE A 721 -16.33 -11.75 -20.29
CA ILE A 721 -15.15 -10.88 -20.49
C ILE A 721 -14.16 -11.55 -21.45
N ILE A 722 -13.82 -12.82 -21.23
CA ILE A 722 -12.91 -13.59 -22.08
C ILE A 722 -13.42 -13.64 -23.54
N LEU A 723 -14.71 -13.91 -23.74
CA LEU A 723 -15.30 -13.97 -25.08
C LEU A 723 -15.21 -12.62 -25.81
N ARG A 724 -15.49 -11.50 -25.12
CA ARG A 724 -15.36 -10.15 -25.71
C ARG A 724 -13.92 -9.88 -26.14
N HIS A 725 -12.95 -10.16 -25.29
CA HIS A 725 -11.53 -10.01 -25.62
C HIS A 725 -11.11 -10.87 -26.82
N ASN A 726 -11.63 -12.10 -26.92
CA ASN A 726 -11.36 -12.97 -28.07
C ASN A 726 -11.97 -12.41 -29.37
N GLU A 727 -13.17 -11.81 -29.32
CA GLU A 727 -13.80 -11.15 -30.48
C GLU A 727 -13.04 -9.90 -30.94
N ASP A 728 -12.57 -9.08 -29.99
CA ASP A 728 -11.76 -7.89 -30.28
C ASP A 728 -10.42 -8.27 -30.91
N ARG A 729 -9.75 -9.30 -30.36
CA ARG A 729 -8.51 -9.86 -30.93
C ARG A 729 -8.71 -10.46 -32.32
N ALA A 730 -9.81 -11.18 -32.54
CA ALA A 730 -10.13 -11.75 -33.87
C ALA A 730 -10.45 -10.67 -34.91
N SER A 731 -10.95 -9.52 -34.48
CA SER A 731 -11.22 -8.37 -35.34
C SER A 731 -9.95 -7.59 -35.73
N GLN A 732 -8.91 -7.64 -34.88
CA GLN A 732 -7.62 -6.95 -35.09
C GLN A 732 -6.55 -7.85 -35.75
N SER A 733 -6.57 -9.16 -35.50
CA SER A 733 -5.60 -10.12 -36.02
C SER A 733 -6.23 -11.03 -37.07
N GLY A 734 -5.72 -10.99 -38.30
CA GLY A 734 -6.16 -11.85 -39.40
C GLY A 734 -5.83 -13.33 -39.21
N GLY A 735 -6.46 -14.00 -38.24
CA GLY A 735 -6.62 -15.46 -38.19
C GLY A 735 -5.45 -16.28 -37.66
N SER A 736 -4.92 -15.98 -36.46
CA SER A 736 -4.07 -16.93 -35.74
C SER A 736 -4.42 -16.98 -34.25
N THR A 737 -5.00 -18.09 -33.81
CA THR A 737 -5.22 -18.43 -32.40
C THR A 737 -3.90 -18.91 -31.78
N ARG A 738 -3.30 -18.11 -30.89
CA ARG A 738 -2.22 -18.57 -29.99
C ARG A 738 -2.85 -19.15 -28.72
N GLU A 739 -2.49 -20.39 -28.37
CA GLU A 739 -2.76 -20.96 -27.05
C GLU A 739 -2.04 -20.12 -25.98
N VAL A 740 -2.70 -19.89 -24.84
CA VAL A 740 -2.10 -19.18 -23.71
C VAL A 740 -1.30 -20.21 -22.92
N ALA A 741 0.03 -20.14 -22.98
CA ALA A 741 0.88 -21.00 -22.18
C ALA A 741 0.97 -20.48 -20.74
N LEU A 742 0.83 -21.38 -19.74
CA LEU A 742 1.02 -21.04 -18.33
C LEU A 742 2.43 -20.59 -17.98
N PHE A 743 3.41 -21.01 -18.77
CA PHE A 743 4.80 -20.61 -18.64
C PHE A 743 5.20 -19.87 -19.93
N PRO A 744 5.13 -18.53 -19.96
CA PRO A 744 5.63 -17.79 -21.10
C PRO A 744 7.14 -18.00 -21.21
N SER A 745 7.62 -18.34 -22.41
CA SER A 745 9.04 -18.14 -22.72
C SER A 745 9.30 -16.64 -22.67
N TYR A 746 10.23 -16.20 -21.82
CA TYR A 746 10.70 -14.82 -21.73
C TYR A 746 11.06 -14.29 -23.14
N ASP A 747 10.15 -13.56 -23.77
CA ASP A 747 10.40 -12.72 -24.94
C ASP A 747 10.15 -11.27 -24.49
N GLU A 748 11.19 -10.43 -24.57
CA GLU A 748 11.30 -9.10 -23.94
C GLU A 748 10.47 -7.97 -24.57
N ASP A 749 9.57 -8.23 -25.53
CA ASP A 749 9.02 -7.17 -26.38
C ASP A 749 7.49 -7.23 -26.53
N TYR A 750 6.70 -6.78 -25.54
CA TYR A 750 5.31 -6.30 -25.75
C TYR A 750 4.90 -5.27 -24.68
N GLU A 751 5.12 -3.99 -25.00
CA GLU A 751 4.50 -2.85 -24.31
C GLU A 751 3.22 -2.47 -25.07
N ASP A 752 2.05 -2.88 -24.57
CA ASP A 752 0.78 -2.21 -24.88
C ASP A 752 0.24 -1.65 -23.56
N GLU A 753 0.37 -0.33 -23.42
CA GLU A 753 -0.15 0.45 -22.31
C GLU A 753 -1.69 0.63 -22.45
N GLU A 754 -2.41 0.49 -21.33
CA GLU A 754 -3.81 0.90 -21.06
C GLU A 754 -4.96 -0.15 -21.02
N SER A 755 -4.74 -1.46 -21.19
CA SER A 755 -5.75 -2.45 -20.77
C SER A 755 -5.15 -3.75 -20.26
N GLY A 756 -5.32 -4.05 -18.97
CA GLY A 756 -4.93 -5.32 -18.38
C GLY A 756 -5.58 -6.51 -19.11
N GLY A 757 -4.96 -7.69 -19.04
CA GLY A 757 -5.46 -8.90 -19.70
C GLY A 757 -6.87 -9.32 -19.23
N PRO A 758 -7.51 -10.30 -19.92
CA PRO A 758 -8.91 -10.67 -19.65
C PRO A 758 -9.15 -11.15 -18.20
N PHE A 759 -8.14 -11.73 -17.56
CA PHE A 759 -8.21 -12.18 -16.17
C PHE A 759 -8.14 -11.01 -15.18
N GLN A 760 -7.32 -10.00 -15.46
CA GLN A 760 -7.25 -8.78 -14.66
C GLN A 760 -8.57 -8.00 -14.74
N GLU A 761 -9.10 -7.75 -15.94
CA GLU A 761 -10.44 -7.12 -16.08
C GLU A 761 -11.50 -7.95 -15.35
N SER A 762 -11.42 -9.28 -15.41
CA SER A 762 -12.36 -10.16 -14.71
C SER A 762 -12.33 -10.01 -13.20
N ALA A 763 -11.15 -9.96 -12.58
CA ALA A 763 -11.03 -9.78 -11.13
C ALA A 763 -11.58 -8.42 -10.68
N GLU A 764 -11.21 -7.35 -11.39
CA GLU A 764 -11.70 -5.99 -11.13
C GLU A 764 -13.22 -5.91 -11.27
N ARG A 765 -13.77 -6.49 -12.34
CA ARG A 765 -15.21 -6.44 -12.62
C ARG A 765 -16.03 -7.20 -11.58
N LEU A 766 -15.55 -8.34 -11.11
CA LEU A 766 -16.20 -9.13 -10.06
C LEU A 766 -16.25 -8.35 -8.74
N ALA A 767 -15.11 -7.81 -8.30
CA ALA A 767 -15.02 -7.06 -7.05
C ALA A 767 -15.91 -5.81 -7.08
N VAL A 768 -15.86 -5.06 -8.18
CA VAL A 768 -16.70 -3.88 -8.42
C VAL A 768 -18.19 -4.23 -8.45
N GLU A 769 -18.58 -5.32 -9.11
CA GLU A 769 -19.98 -5.75 -9.13
C GLU A 769 -20.45 -6.13 -7.72
N ALA A 770 -19.63 -6.81 -6.92
CA ALA A 770 -19.96 -7.11 -5.52
C ALA A 770 -20.20 -5.85 -4.69
N TYR A 771 -19.32 -4.84 -4.83
CA TYR A 771 -19.49 -3.54 -4.19
C TYR A 771 -20.82 -2.88 -4.59
N VAL A 772 -21.13 -2.85 -5.89
CA VAL A 772 -22.37 -2.25 -6.43
C VAL A 772 -23.64 -2.97 -5.97
N ARG A 773 -23.56 -4.29 -5.77
CA ARG A 773 -24.65 -5.10 -5.23
C ARG A 773 -24.93 -4.85 -3.75
N GLY A 774 -24.06 -4.08 -3.09
CA GLY A 774 -24.20 -3.68 -1.70
C GLY A 774 -23.42 -4.55 -0.72
N SER A 775 -22.34 -5.19 -1.16
CA SER A 775 -21.42 -5.86 -0.23
C SER A 775 -20.93 -4.89 0.84
N THR A 776 -21.05 -5.28 2.10
CA THR A 776 -20.65 -4.45 3.24
C THR A 776 -19.25 -4.74 3.71
N ASP A 777 -18.60 -5.77 3.14
CA ASP A 777 -17.31 -6.26 3.59
C ASP A 777 -16.12 -5.78 2.76
N ASN A 778 -14.92 -6.18 3.16
CA ASN A 778 -13.78 -6.22 2.25
C ASN A 778 -14.04 -7.23 1.12
N ILE A 779 -13.43 -7.01 -0.05
CA ILE A 779 -13.67 -7.83 -1.24
C ILE A 779 -12.33 -8.14 -1.89
N GLY A 780 -11.78 -9.32 -1.61
CA GLY A 780 -10.62 -9.89 -2.31
C GLY A 780 -11.05 -10.88 -3.38
N VAL A 781 -10.56 -10.71 -4.61
CA VAL A 781 -10.87 -11.59 -5.75
C VAL A 781 -9.60 -11.91 -6.54
N CYS A 782 -9.41 -13.18 -6.90
CA CYS A 782 -8.38 -13.63 -7.81
C CYS A 782 -8.98 -14.55 -8.87
N VAL A 783 -8.67 -14.32 -10.15
CA VAL A 783 -9.11 -15.14 -11.29
C VAL A 783 -7.87 -15.72 -11.95
N VAL A 784 -7.80 -17.04 -12.08
CA VAL A 784 -6.57 -17.75 -12.46
C VAL A 784 -6.88 -18.77 -13.55
N ALA A 785 -6.18 -18.72 -14.67
CA ALA A 785 -6.13 -19.80 -15.64
C ALA A 785 -5.30 -20.96 -15.08
N ILE A 786 -5.81 -22.17 -15.24
CA ILE A 786 -5.27 -23.38 -14.63
C ILE A 786 -5.10 -24.52 -15.64
N ASP A 787 -5.27 -24.25 -16.94
CA ASP A 787 -5.15 -25.23 -18.04
C ASP A 787 -3.72 -25.45 -18.52
#